data_AF-A0A166DEI4-F1
#
_entry.id   AF-A0A166DEI4-F1
#
_cell.length_a   1.000
_cell.length_b   1.000
_cell.length_c   1.000
_cell.angle_alpha   90.00
_cell.angle_beta   90.00
_cell.angle_gamma   90.00
#
_symmetry.space_group_name_H-M   'P 1'
#
loop_
_entity.id
_entity.type
_entity.pdbx_description
1 polymer ?
#
loop_
_entity_poly.entity_id
_entity_poly.type
_entity_poly.pdbx_seq_one_letter_code
_entity_poly.pdbx_strand_id
1 'polypeptide(L)'
;MVSHEYSPEEARNTANACIALITVFVLNWICNLDEDVKAIALTGLNIPIAVYHVSRTTSLTYCIWIFLVSAGLVGADIFRTSIVMWGILWVATTSTSLLFFFRMRAVCSGSRPVMMVFAFVWVLLIFTPIAGIFGLVQNCGGPICQHFNHLGLSFDISMLLHDTLVFLCISHKIYGNSFSAAPRSLFGKVKRFFIGQGLQAVSKALLLSGQLYYGVTIGALVVAVSAQYIGYQYSDAIGAFYIALSTSFPTSPHLSFGKMQYLIPLLALGATTANAYADIAKFVEAQRLASRASIVPFPPIGGIPRLNGTVPFDASAQLVSVSGNHAWIAPGPTDQRGPCPGLNAAANHNYLPRDGIATFPTVQTGLFEAYGLDQSATEVLQQTTTFFDGDPVTQSWSIGGYSPKTAALGGALDFLGQESGICGYGHLKSEGDASITRGDFTSPGNMNSNCASYPVFFQQLLDLACETNGCNINMATLAAHQNNRKLYSIANNPTYFSPAFAGVAFTPAAHHFVYALMANHSAEYPQGILTPETLMSFFSYTYESDGKTLSYTYGHERIPDNWYKRALTDSWTLADILAAVAQQCLAYPNTCEVGGNTGTVNSFAGIDVGDLSGGVFNASVFTDPAQLGCFLAQNIQAEAPSFLSNVLQGPLLPQVLGLVTSSLVPTLAKGFGECNGINVKGGNMGNTSAVKTLGDYSAKYPGAAVVYDGARATSPNP
;
A
#
# COMPACT_ATOMS: atom_id res chain seq x y z
N MET A 1 0.87 25.70 51.58
CA MET A 1 0.21 25.58 50.27
C MET A 1 -1.13 24.93 50.51
N VAL A 2 -2.21 25.53 50.00
CA VAL A 2 -3.58 25.05 50.20
C VAL A 2 -3.75 23.75 49.41
N SER A 3 -4.11 22.66 50.08
CA SER A 3 -4.42 21.38 49.44
C SER A 3 -5.71 21.51 48.65
N HIS A 4 -5.70 21.14 47.37
CA HIS A 4 -6.89 21.20 46.53
C HIS A 4 -7.73 19.94 46.78
N GLU A 5 -8.91 20.12 47.37
CA GLU A 5 -9.90 19.05 47.43
C GLU A 5 -10.45 18.82 46.01
N TYR A 6 -10.61 17.55 45.62
CA TYR A 6 -11.30 17.23 44.38
C TYR A 6 -12.76 17.67 44.51
N SER A 7 -13.20 18.55 43.63
CA SER A 7 -14.65 18.76 43.49
C SER A 7 -15.30 17.46 42.99
N PRO A 8 -16.59 17.20 43.32
CA PRO A 8 -17.31 16.06 42.78
C PRO A 8 -17.30 15.99 41.24
N GLU A 9 -17.13 17.15 40.59
CA GLU A 9 -16.97 17.28 39.14
C GLU A 9 -15.58 16.84 38.67
N GLU A 10 -14.52 17.25 39.35
CA GLU A 10 -13.14 16.84 39.03
C GLU A 10 -12.97 15.33 39.19
N ALA A 11 -13.50 14.73 40.26
CA ALA A 11 -13.44 13.28 40.49
C ALA A 11 -14.18 12.49 39.39
N ARG A 12 -15.35 12.98 38.98
CA ARG A 12 -16.13 12.42 37.87
C ARG A 12 -15.36 12.52 36.55
N ASN A 13 -14.68 13.63 36.29
CA ASN A 13 -13.91 13.83 35.08
C ASN A 13 -12.66 12.93 35.04
N THR A 14 -11.96 12.77 36.17
CA THR A 14 -10.86 11.81 36.31
C THR A 14 -11.33 10.37 36.06
N ALA A 15 -12.46 9.97 36.64
CA ALA A 15 -13.05 8.65 36.40
C ALA A 15 -13.39 8.42 34.90
N ASN A 16 -14.00 9.41 34.24
CA ASN A 16 -14.31 9.35 32.81
C ASN A 16 -13.06 9.26 31.93
N ALA A 17 -12.01 10.02 32.25
CA ALA A 17 -10.73 9.95 31.56
C ALA A 17 -10.09 8.55 31.71
N CYS A 18 -10.15 7.96 32.90
CA CYS A 18 -9.68 6.60 33.13
C CYS A 18 -10.49 5.55 32.36
N ILE A 19 -11.82 5.69 32.22
CA ILE A 19 -12.64 4.79 31.39
C ILE A 19 -12.19 4.85 29.92
N ALA A 20 -12.01 6.06 29.37
CA ALA A 20 -11.53 6.25 28.01
C ALA A 20 -10.14 5.62 27.82
N LEU A 21 -9.24 5.85 28.77
CA LEU A 21 -7.91 5.26 28.79
C LEU A 21 -7.94 3.73 28.80
N ILE A 22 -8.75 3.12 29.69
CA ILE A 22 -8.90 1.67 29.80
C ILE A 22 -9.44 1.10 28.49
N THR A 23 -10.42 1.76 27.88
CA THR A 23 -11.01 1.31 26.62
C THR A 23 -9.97 1.32 25.50
N VAL A 24 -9.21 2.42 25.35
CA VAL A 24 -8.14 2.51 24.34
C VAL A 24 -7.04 1.49 24.61
N PHE A 25 -6.66 1.28 25.87
CA PHE A 25 -5.63 0.32 26.24
C PHE A 25 -6.05 -1.13 25.94
N VAL A 26 -7.29 -1.50 26.26
CA VAL A 26 -7.85 -2.83 25.97
C VAL A 26 -8.02 -3.04 24.47
N LEU A 27 -8.51 -2.05 23.73
CA LEU A 27 -8.59 -2.11 22.27
C LEU A 27 -7.21 -2.26 21.64
N ASN A 28 -6.21 -1.51 22.10
CA ASN A 28 -4.83 -1.69 21.65
C ASN A 28 -4.34 -3.11 21.93
N TRP A 29 -4.65 -3.69 23.08
CA TRP A 29 -4.25 -5.06 23.39
C TRP A 29 -4.93 -6.09 22.49
N ILE A 30 -6.24 -5.96 22.27
CA ILE A 30 -7.02 -6.84 21.40
C ILE A 30 -6.52 -6.73 19.95
N CYS A 31 -6.30 -5.53 19.43
CA CYS A 31 -5.81 -5.32 18.06
C CYS A 31 -4.40 -5.89 17.80
N ASN A 32 -3.62 -6.14 18.86
CA ASN A 32 -2.29 -6.74 18.77
C ASN A 32 -2.28 -8.23 19.18
N LEU A 33 -3.42 -8.81 19.56
CA LEU A 33 -3.50 -10.16 20.09
C LEU A 33 -3.06 -11.22 19.08
N ASP A 34 -3.39 -11.04 17.80
CA ASP A 34 -2.98 -11.97 16.72
C ASP A 34 -1.45 -12.05 16.59
N GLU A 35 -0.77 -10.92 16.76
CA GLU A 35 0.69 -10.84 16.71
C GLU A 35 1.33 -11.46 17.96
N ASP A 36 0.76 -11.21 19.14
CA ASP A 36 1.21 -11.81 20.41
C ASP A 36 1.08 -13.35 20.36
N VAL A 37 -0.04 -13.87 19.83
CA VAL A 37 -0.26 -15.31 19.62
C VAL A 37 0.73 -15.88 18.61
N LYS A 38 0.98 -15.17 17.50
CA LYS A 38 1.98 -15.58 16.50
C LYS A 38 3.40 -15.62 17.07
N ALA A 39 3.77 -14.66 17.90
CA ALA A 39 5.08 -14.62 18.55
C ALA A 39 5.29 -15.80 19.51
N ILE A 40 4.26 -16.15 20.29
CA ILE A 40 4.27 -17.32 21.18
C ILE A 40 4.31 -18.62 20.37
N ALA A 41 3.55 -18.72 19.28
CA ALA A 41 3.53 -19.90 18.43
C ALA A 41 4.90 -20.17 17.77
N LEU A 42 5.63 -19.10 17.40
CA LEU A 42 6.94 -19.20 16.74
C LEU A 42 8.09 -19.46 17.72
N THR A 43 8.06 -18.86 18.92
CA THR A 43 9.21 -18.86 19.84
C THR A 43 8.97 -19.59 21.15
N GLY A 44 7.76 -20.08 21.39
CA GLY A 44 7.31 -20.55 22.69
C GLY A 44 7.19 -19.43 23.71
N LEU A 45 6.64 -19.74 24.90
CA LEU A 45 6.61 -18.78 26.00
C LEU A 45 8.02 -18.57 26.55
N ASN A 46 8.61 -17.42 26.27
CA ASN A 46 9.94 -17.03 26.76
C ASN A 46 9.85 -15.88 27.78
N ILE A 47 10.95 -15.64 28.51
CA ILE A 47 10.99 -14.64 29.60
C ILE A 47 10.55 -13.24 29.13
N PRO A 48 11.04 -12.69 28.00
CA PRO A 48 10.55 -11.39 27.50
C PRO A 48 9.05 -11.33 27.25
N ILE A 49 8.44 -12.38 26.66
CA ILE A 49 7.00 -12.44 26.41
C ILE A 49 6.22 -12.50 27.73
N ALA A 50 6.67 -13.31 28.70
CA ALA A 50 6.06 -13.38 30.02
C ALA A 50 6.10 -12.02 30.73
N VAL A 51 7.26 -11.35 30.73
CA VAL A 51 7.44 -10.01 31.31
C VAL A 51 6.55 -8.98 30.61
N TYR A 52 6.37 -9.08 29.29
CA TYR A 52 5.46 -8.21 28.53
C TYR A 52 4.01 -8.33 29.00
N HIS A 53 3.49 -9.55 29.14
CA HIS A 53 2.13 -9.75 29.64
C HIS A 53 1.97 -9.32 31.10
N VAL A 54 2.99 -9.52 31.96
CA VAL A 54 3.00 -8.97 33.32
C VAL A 54 2.90 -7.44 33.29
N SER A 55 3.68 -6.78 32.43
CA SER A 55 3.67 -5.32 32.28
C SER A 55 2.32 -4.78 31.83
N ARG A 56 1.69 -5.40 30.83
CA ARG A 56 0.38 -4.97 30.34
C ARG A 56 -0.74 -5.21 31.35
N THR A 57 -0.73 -6.37 31.99
CA THR A 57 -1.75 -6.74 32.98
C THR A 57 -1.69 -5.79 34.17
N THR A 58 -0.50 -5.53 34.71
CA THR A 58 -0.32 -4.66 35.88
C THR A 58 -0.61 -3.19 35.56
N SER A 59 -0.31 -2.72 34.34
CA SER A 59 -0.67 -1.37 33.88
C SER A 59 -2.18 -1.19 33.72
N LEU A 60 -2.88 -2.20 33.18
CA LEU A 60 -4.34 -2.21 33.11
C LEU A 60 -4.96 -2.19 34.52
N THR A 61 -4.44 -3.03 35.42
CA THR A 61 -4.87 -3.06 36.83
C THR A 61 -4.64 -1.70 37.50
N TYR A 62 -3.54 -1.01 37.22
CA TYR A 62 -3.29 0.34 37.73
C TYR A 62 -4.34 1.34 37.23
N CYS A 63 -4.63 1.34 35.92
CA CYS A 63 -5.65 2.23 35.35
C CYS A 63 -7.05 1.98 35.94
N ILE A 64 -7.42 0.70 36.12
CA ILE A 64 -8.67 0.29 36.78
C ILE A 64 -8.66 0.77 38.25
N TRP A 65 -7.53 0.66 38.94
CA TRP A 65 -7.43 1.11 40.33
C TRP A 65 -7.66 2.62 40.48
N ILE A 66 -7.06 3.44 39.61
CA ILE A 66 -7.28 4.90 39.60
C ILE A 66 -8.74 5.23 39.30
N PHE A 67 -9.38 4.51 38.37
CA PHE A 67 -10.82 4.65 38.12
C PHE A 67 -11.65 4.34 39.37
N LEU A 68 -11.38 3.21 40.03
CA LEU A 68 -12.12 2.76 41.20
C LEU A 68 -12.02 3.76 42.38
N VAL A 69 -10.84 4.34 42.57
CA VAL A 69 -10.62 5.41 43.57
C VAL A 69 -11.35 6.70 43.18
N SER A 70 -11.23 7.13 41.92
CA SER A 70 -11.86 8.37 41.43
C SER A 70 -13.38 8.30 41.39
N ALA A 71 -13.94 7.10 41.19
CA ALA A 71 -15.37 6.84 41.23
C ALA A 71 -15.93 6.69 42.67
N GLY A 72 -15.08 6.77 43.70
CA GLY A 72 -15.47 6.58 45.09
C GLY A 72 -15.92 5.15 45.42
N LEU A 73 -15.59 4.17 44.57
CA LEU A 73 -15.94 2.76 44.76
C LEU A 73 -15.00 2.06 45.75
N VAL A 74 -13.79 2.59 45.91
CA VAL A 74 -12.73 2.08 46.80
C VAL A 74 -12.01 3.28 47.42
N GLY A 75 -11.63 3.22 48.70
CA GLY A 75 -10.96 4.36 49.36
C GLY A 75 -11.33 4.62 50.83
N ALA A 76 -12.14 3.75 51.44
CA ALA A 76 -12.54 3.89 52.85
C ALA A 76 -11.35 3.80 53.84
N ASP A 77 -10.29 3.06 53.49
CA ASP A 77 -9.01 3.01 54.22
C ASP A 77 -7.90 3.51 53.29
N ILE A 78 -7.57 4.80 53.44
CA ILE A 78 -6.59 5.50 52.60
C ILE A 78 -5.23 4.81 52.63
N PHE A 79 -4.78 4.35 53.81
CA PHE A 79 -3.48 3.71 53.95
C PHE A 79 -3.39 2.40 53.16
N ARG A 80 -4.43 1.56 53.25
CA ARG A 80 -4.51 0.33 52.45
C ARG A 80 -4.63 0.64 50.95
N THR A 81 -5.43 1.63 50.58
CA THR A 81 -5.63 2.03 49.19
C THR A 81 -4.33 2.54 48.56
N SER A 82 -3.55 3.33 49.29
CA SER A 82 -2.24 3.81 48.84
C SER A 82 -1.25 2.65 48.65
N ILE A 83 -1.16 1.72 49.61
CA ILE A 83 -0.23 0.57 49.53
C ILE A 83 -0.51 -0.26 48.29
N VAL A 84 -1.78 -0.58 48.03
CA VAL A 84 -2.17 -1.38 46.85
C VAL A 84 -1.85 -0.64 45.56
N MET A 85 -2.18 0.65 45.47
CA MET A 85 -1.89 1.48 44.31
C MET A 85 -0.39 1.50 43.97
N TRP A 86 0.45 1.80 44.96
CA TRP A 86 1.91 1.88 44.79
C TRP A 86 2.52 0.50 44.51
N GLY A 87 1.98 -0.57 45.08
CA GLY A 87 2.40 -1.94 44.77
C GLY A 87 2.14 -2.33 43.32
N ILE A 88 0.95 -2.00 42.78
CA ILE A 88 0.63 -2.27 41.37
C ILE A 88 1.52 -1.44 40.44
N LEU A 89 1.69 -0.15 40.75
CA LEU A 89 2.56 0.76 39.99
C LEU A 89 4.01 0.25 39.95
N TRP A 90 4.52 -0.25 41.08
CA TRP A 90 5.87 -0.80 41.18
C TRP A 90 6.09 -1.99 40.24
N VAL A 91 5.15 -2.95 40.22
CA VAL A 91 5.24 -4.10 39.32
C VAL A 91 5.20 -3.64 37.86
N ALA A 92 4.29 -2.73 37.52
CA ALA A 92 4.13 -2.23 36.15
C ALA A 92 5.39 -1.53 35.61
N THR A 93 6.01 -0.66 36.40
CA THR A 93 7.19 0.10 35.96
C THR A 93 8.45 -0.74 35.91
N THR A 94 8.65 -1.67 36.86
CA THR A 94 9.82 -2.55 36.89
C THR A 94 9.80 -3.57 35.76
N SER A 95 8.63 -4.13 35.42
CA SER A 95 8.47 -5.00 34.25
C SER A 95 8.67 -4.23 32.95
N THR A 96 8.17 -2.99 32.85
CA THR A 96 8.36 -2.14 31.67
C THR A 96 9.84 -1.84 31.45
N SER A 97 10.53 -1.44 32.51
CA SER A 97 11.98 -1.18 32.48
C SER A 97 12.79 -2.42 32.11
N LEU A 98 12.35 -3.61 32.53
CA LEU A 98 12.97 -4.89 32.16
C LEU A 98 12.82 -5.20 30.65
N LEU A 99 11.71 -4.81 30.02
CA LEU A 99 11.52 -4.93 28.57
C LEU A 99 12.50 -4.03 27.80
N PHE A 100 12.74 -2.82 28.29
CA PHE A 100 13.77 -1.93 27.76
C PHE A 100 15.18 -2.52 27.88
N PHE A 101 15.48 -3.16 29.00
CA PHE A 101 16.73 -3.89 29.18
C PHE A 101 16.87 -5.04 28.16
N PHE A 102 15.81 -5.83 27.91
CA PHE A 102 15.85 -6.88 26.88
C PHE A 102 16.06 -6.33 25.47
N ARG A 103 15.46 -5.18 25.14
CA ARG A 103 15.71 -4.48 23.87
C ARG A 103 17.18 -4.08 23.73
N MET A 104 17.75 -3.47 24.77
CA MET A 104 19.16 -3.11 24.78
C MET A 104 20.05 -4.34 24.62
N ARG A 105 19.76 -5.44 25.34
CA ARG A 105 20.50 -6.71 25.22
C ARG A 105 20.48 -7.27 23.80
N ALA A 106 19.36 -7.15 23.09
CA ALA A 106 19.25 -7.60 21.70
C ALA A 106 20.14 -6.78 20.75
N VAL A 107 20.22 -5.46 20.94
CA VAL A 107 21.01 -4.55 20.08
C VAL A 107 22.51 -4.52 20.45
N CYS A 108 22.83 -4.62 21.74
CA CYS A 108 24.19 -4.43 22.29
C CYS A 108 24.86 -5.74 22.72
N SER A 109 24.47 -6.88 22.14
CA SER A 109 24.92 -8.23 22.51
C SER A 109 26.44 -8.44 22.54
N GLY A 110 27.20 -7.61 21.82
CA GLY A 110 28.67 -7.68 21.72
C GLY A 110 29.46 -7.07 22.88
N SER A 111 28.86 -6.37 23.86
CA SER A 111 29.60 -5.72 24.97
C SER A 111 29.08 -6.13 26.35
N ARG A 112 29.76 -7.11 26.97
CA ARG A 112 29.43 -7.61 28.32
C ARG A 112 29.46 -6.53 29.43
N PRO A 113 30.43 -5.59 29.47
CA PRO A 113 30.46 -4.55 30.49
C PRO A 113 29.23 -3.64 30.45
N VAL A 114 28.77 -3.27 29.26
CA VAL A 114 27.59 -2.43 29.07
C VAL A 114 26.35 -3.14 29.62
N MET A 115 26.17 -4.43 29.29
CA MET A 115 25.05 -5.21 29.81
C MET A 115 25.03 -5.32 31.34
N MET A 116 26.20 -5.46 31.98
CA MET A 116 26.28 -5.52 33.45
C MET A 116 25.90 -4.18 34.10
N VAL A 117 26.34 -3.05 33.54
CA VAL A 117 25.98 -1.72 34.04
C VAL A 117 24.47 -1.51 33.96
N PHE A 118 23.85 -1.80 32.82
CA PHE A 118 22.40 -1.63 32.67
C PHE A 118 21.58 -2.59 33.54
N ALA A 119 22.06 -3.83 33.74
CA ALA A 119 21.42 -4.76 34.67
C ALA A 119 21.52 -4.24 36.11
N PHE A 120 22.66 -3.67 36.50
CA PHE A 120 22.84 -3.05 37.81
C PHE A 120 21.94 -1.82 38.01
N VAL A 121 21.85 -0.94 37.01
CA VAL A 121 20.94 0.23 37.05
C VAL A 121 19.47 -0.21 37.14
N TRP A 122 19.06 -1.25 36.41
CA TRP A 122 17.71 -1.80 36.53
C TRP A 122 17.44 -2.40 37.92
N VAL A 123 18.41 -3.12 38.51
CA VAL A 123 18.29 -3.63 39.89
C VAL A 123 18.13 -2.48 40.89
N LEU A 124 18.88 -1.38 40.73
CA LEU A 124 18.71 -0.20 41.57
C LEU A 124 17.31 0.41 41.44
N LEU A 125 16.73 0.42 40.24
CA LEU A 125 15.37 0.91 39.98
C LEU A 125 14.30 0.08 40.71
N ILE A 126 14.53 -1.20 41.01
CA ILE A 126 13.60 -2.01 41.82
C ILE A 126 13.49 -1.47 43.25
N PHE A 127 14.56 -0.88 43.80
CA PHE A 127 14.58 -0.41 45.18
C PHE A 127 14.11 1.04 45.36
N THR A 128 14.02 1.83 44.29
CA THR A 128 13.64 3.25 44.37
C THR A 128 12.19 3.50 44.83
N PRO A 129 11.18 2.63 44.55
CA PRO A 129 9.83 2.77 45.09
C PRO A 129 9.71 2.63 46.62
N ILE A 130 10.70 2.01 47.27
CA ILE A 130 10.68 1.79 48.73
C ILE A 130 10.63 3.13 49.45
N ALA A 131 11.36 4.15 48.97
CA ALA A 131 11.32 5.50 49.51
C ALA A 131 9.93 6.15 49.38
N GLY A 132 9.19 5.81 48.31
CA GLY A 132 7.82 6.28 48.10
C GLY A 132 6.82 5.69 49.10
N ILE A 133 6.97 4.42 49.50
CA ILE A 133 6.08 3.78 50.46
C ILE A 133 6.14 4.45 51.84
N PHE A 134 7.31 4.95 52.25
CA PHE A 134 7.52 5.58 53.57
C PHE A 134 7.34 7.12 53.57
N GLY A 135 7.14 7.75 52.41
CA GLY A 135 7.07 9.22 52.23
C GLY A 135 5.67 9.84 52.23
N LEU A 136 4.65 9.09 52.63
CA LEU A 136 3.26 9.54 52.61
C LEU A 136 3.04 10.72 53.59
N VAL A 137 2.81 11.92 53.05
CA VAL A 137 2.39 13.08 53.84
C VAL A 137 0.88 13.23 53.69
N GLN A 138 0.16 13.09 54.80
CA GLN A 138 -1.29 13.03 54.87
C GLN A 138 -1.90 14.44 54.98
N ASN A 139 -2.77 14.83 54.04
CA ASN A 139 -3.68 15.97 54.19
C ASN A 139 -5.06 15.59 53.62
N CYS A 140 -6.02 15.33 54.49
CA CYS A 140 -7.39 14.99 54.14
C CYS A 140 -8.36 15.98 54.79
N GLY A 141 -9.06 16.77 53.97
CA GLY A 141 -10.14 17.67 54.41
C GLY A 141 -11.54 17.29 53.90
N GLY A 142 -11.65 16.37 52.93
CA GLY A 142 -12.90 16.01 52.24
C GLY A 142 -13.03 14.51 51.88
N PRO A 143 -14.10 14.11 51.15
CA PRO A 143 -14.45 12.71 50.87
C PRO A 143 -13.52 11.98 49.89
N ILE A 144 -12.59 12.68 49.23
CA ILE A 144 -11.59 12.13 48.31
C ILE A 144 -10.22 12.73 48.68
N CYS A 145 -9.25 11.89 49.08
CA CYS A 145 -7.92 12.34 49.50
C CYS A 145 -6.92 12.34 48.35
N GLN A 146 -6.12 13.41 48.24
CA GLN A 146 -4.97 13.46 47.34
C GLN A 146 -3.82 12.61 47.88
N HIS A 147 -3.19 11.83 47.01
CA HIS A 147 -2.00 11.03 47.33
C HIS A 147 -0.73 11.85 47.04
N PHE A 148 -0.30 12.68 48.00
CA PHE A 148 0.90 13.49 47.84
C PHE A 148 2.14 12.79 48.42
N ASN A 149 3.20 12.66 47.62
CA ASN A 149 4.43 11.99 48.03
C ASN A 149 5.68 12.68 47.47
N HIS A 150 6.30 13.55 48.26
CA HIS A 150 7.53 14.25 47.87
C HIS A 150 8.71 13.30 47.61
N LEU A 151 8.70 12.11 48.21
CA LEU A 151 9.75 11.09 47.99
C LEU A 151 9.52 10.29 46.70
N GLY A 152 8.34 10.38 46.07
CA GLY A 152 8.01 9.80 44.77
C GLY A 152 8.88 10.32 43.62
N LEU A 153 9.35 11.57 43.71
CA LEU A 153 10.21 12.21 42.69
C LEU A 153 11.50 11.40 42.43
N SER A 154 12.05 10.78 43.48
CA SER A 154 13.28 9.97 43.37
C SER A 154 13.09 8.75 42.49
N PHE A 155 11.89 8.16 42.51
CA PHE A 155 11.51 7.03 41.69
C PHE A 155 11.32 7.43 40.22
N ASP A 156 10.61 8.54 39.95
CA ASP A 156 10.40 9.03 38.59
C ASP A 156 11.70 9.49 37.92
N ILE A 157 12.59 10.16 38.67
CA ILE A 157 13.92 10.55 38.19
C ILE A 157 14.75 9.32 37.83
N SER A 158 14.67 8.25 38.64
CA SER A 158 15.42 7.02 38.38
C SER A 158 14.95 6.32 37.10
N MET A 159 13.63 6.34 36.85
CA MET A 159 13.02 5.82 35.62
C MET A 159 13.41 6.65 34.39
N LEU A 160 13.34 7.98 34.51
CA LEU A 160 13.80 8.93 33.49
C LEU A 160 15.26 8.64 33.11
N LEU A 161 16.15 8.52 34.10
CA LEU A 161 17.57 8.25 33.88
C LEU A 161 17.80 6.90 33.19
N HIS A 162 17.15 5.83 33.66
CA HIS A 162 17.28 4.50 33.07
C HIS A 162 16.86 4.50 31.59
N ASP A 163 15.66 4.99 31.29
CA ASP A 163 15.09 4.93 29.93
C ASP A 163 15.89 5.82 28.97
N THR A 164 16.37 6.96 29.46
CA THR A 164 17.27 7.85 28.70
C THR A 164 18.59 7.16 28.36
N LEU A 165 19.21 6.50 29.33
CA LEU A 165 20.48 5.78 29.11
C LEU A 165 20.28 4.63 28.10
N VAL A 166 19.17 3.88 28.20
CA VAL A 166 18.85 2.79 27.27
C VAL A 166 18.66 3.34 25.86
N PHE A 167 17.88 4.41 25.71
CA PHE A 167 17.65 5.06 24.43
C PHE A 167 18.94 5.58 23.79
N LEU A 168 19.79 6.27 24.56
CA LEU A 168 21.08 6.78 24.08
C LEU A 168 22.01 5.64 23.66
N CYS A 169 22.02 4.54 24.39
CA CYS A 169 22.84 3.36 24.07
C CYS A 169 22.42 2.72 22.74
N ILE A 170 21.13 2.42 22.57
CA ILE A 170 20.57 1.84 21.33
C ILE A 170 20.82 2.78 20.16
N SER A 171 20.52 4.07 20.34
CA SER A 171 20.73 5.13 19.35
C SER A 171 22.18 5.24 18.89
N HIS A 172 23.13 5.22 19.83
CA HIS A 172 24.55 5.29 19.53
C HIS A 172 25.02 4.06 18.75
N LYS A 173 24.56 2.86 19.12
CA LYS A 173 24.93 1.61 18.46
C LYS A 173 24.40 1.53 17.03
N ILE A 174 23.15 1.94 16.80
CA ILE A 174 22.55 1.98 15.46
C ILE A 174 23.25 3.01 14.57
N TYR A 175 23.52 4.21 15.10
CA TYR A 175 24.21 5.27 14.37
C TYR A 175 25.67 4.90 14.02
N GLY A 176 26.35 4.17 14.90
CA GLY A 176 27.72 3.68 14.68
C GLY A 176 27.90 2.76 13.47
N ASN A 177 26.81 2.21 12.93
CA ASN A 177 26.80 1.34 11.74
C ASN A 177 26.42 2.09 10.44
N SER A 178 26.47 3.43 10.41
CA SER A 178 26.14 4.23 9.22
C SER A 178 27.27 4.22 8.17
N PHE A 179 26.92 4.06 6.89
CA PHE A 179 27.85 3.90 5.76
C PHE A 179 28.33 5.21 5.11
N SER A 180 27.98 6.37 5.66
CA SER A 180 28.28 7.68 5.04
C SER A 180 29.48 8.38 5.67
N ALA A 181 30.24 9.12 4.84
CA ALA A 181 31.34 9.97 5.32
C ALA A 181 30.86 10.92 6.45
N ALA A 182 31.56 10.90 7.58
CA ALA A 182 31.19 11.64 8.78
C ALA A 182 31.23 13.16 8.51
N PRO A 183 30.15 13.90 8.78
CA PRO A 183 30.14 15.34 8.58
C PRO A 183 31.07 16.04 9.58
N ARG A 184 31.78 17.09 9.13
CA ARG A 184 32.73 17.86 9.97
C ARG A 184 32.04 18.71 11.05
N SER A 185 30.76 19.09 10.88
CA SER A 185 30.03 19.93 11.83
C SER A 185 29.14 19.15 12.82
N LEU A 186 29.09 19.60 14.07
CA LEU A 186 28.27 19.01 15.14
C LEU A 186 26.77 19.04 14.79
N PHE A 187 26.28 20.16 14.25
CA PHE A 187 24.89 20.31 13.80
C PHE A 187 24.54 19.33 12.67
N GLY A 188 25.48 19.06 11.75
CA GLY A 188 25.31 18.07 10.70
C GLY A 188 25.18 16.64 11.24
N LYS A 189 25.90 16.30 12.32
CA LYS A 189 25.77 15.00 12.99
C LYS A 189 24.41 14.83 13.67
N VAL A 190 23.96 15.86 14.38
CA VAL A 190 22.65 15.87 15.07
C VAL A 190 21.49 15.81 14.07
N LYS A 191 21.53 16.61 13.00
CA LYS A 191 20.50 16.59 11.94
C LYS A 191 20.40 15.22 11.27
N ARG A 192 21.53 14.57 10.95
CA ARG A 192 21.52 13.23 10.36
C ARG A 192 20.98 12.16 11.31
N PHE A 193 21.26 12.29 12.60
CA PHE A 193 20.74 11.38 13.63
C PHE A 193 19.21 11.40 13.69
N PHE A 194 18.58 12.59 13.67
CA PHE A 194 17.12 12.71 13.68
C PHE A 194 16.43 12.36 12.35
N ILE A 195 17.16 12.38 11.23
CA ILE A 195 16.63 12.04 9.89
C ILE A 195 16.93 10.58 9.52
N GLY A 196 17.86 9.93 10.22
CA GLY A 196 18.34 8.57 9.90
C GLY A 196 19.04 8.48 8.54
N GLN A 197 19.68 9.57 8.09
CA GLN A 197 20.32 9.65 6.78
C GLN A 197 21.59 8.79 6.74
N GLY A 198 21.68 7.86 5.78
CA GLY A 198 22.82 6.94 5.63
C GLY A 198 22.70 5.62 6.40
N LEU A 199 21.49 5.27 6.88
CA LEU A 199 21.15 3.97 7.47
C LEU A 199 20.29 3.15 6.50
N GLN A 200 20.43 1.82 6.52
CA GLN A 200 19.55 0.89 5.79
C GLN A 200 18.11 1.00 6.29
N ALA A 201 17.12 0.60 5.47
CA ALA A 201 15.69 0.77 5.74
C ALA A 201 15.28 0.25 7.14
N VAL A 202 15.73 -0.94 7.54
CA VAL A 202 15.42 -1.53 8.86
C VAL A 202 16.05 -0.72 10.00
N SER A 203 17.34 -0.37 9.92
CA SER A 203 18.04 0.41 10.94
C SER A 203 17.51 1.85 11.05
N LYS A 204 17.11 2.44 9.91
CA LYS A 204 16.48 3.75 9.83
C LYS A 204 15.10 3.72 10.47
N ALA A 205 14.26 2.74 10.11
CA ALA A 205 12.95 2.57 10.71
C ALA A 205 13.03 2.32 12.22
N LEU A 206 13.97 1.48 12.67
CA LEU A 206 14.21 1.19 14.08
C LEU A 206 14.69 2.43 14.88
N LEU A 207 15.54 3.28 14.27
CA LEU A 207 16.00 4.52 14.90
C LEU A 207 14.88 5.56 15.00
N LEU A 208 14.13 5.78 13.92
CA LEU A 208 13.05 6.78 13.88
C LEU A 208 11.87 6.38 14.77
N SER A 209 11.50 5.10 14.78
CA SER A 209 10.46 4.58 15.69
C SER A 209 10.90 4.66 17.15
N GLY A 210 12.17 4.34 17.44
CA GLY A 210 12.77 4.50 18.77
C GLY A 210 12.80 5.95 19.26
N GLN A 211 13.13 6.91 18.38
CA GLN A 211 13.14 8.35 18.68
C GLN A 211 11.75 8.90 18.98
N LEU A 212 10.75 8.56 18.15
CA LEU A 212 9.37 8.99 18.34
C LEU A 212 8.80 8.43 19.65
N TYR A 213 8.98 7.12 19.86
CA TYR A 213 8.51 6.44 21.06
C TYR A 213 9.10 7.06 22.33
N TYR A 214 10.42 7.19 22.38
CA TYR A 214 11.11 7.76 23.53
C TYR A 214 10.71 9.22 23.76
N GLY A 215 10.60 10.04 22.70
CA GLY A 215 10.17 11.44 22.82
C GLY A 215 8.76 11.59 23.41
N VAL A 216 7.84 10.70 23.04
CA VAL A 216 6.46 10.72 23.51
C VAL A 216 6.33 10.21 24.95
N THR A 217 7.00 9.10 25.31
CA THR A 217 6.96 8.57 26.68
C THR A 217 7.67 9.46 27.67
N ILE A 218 8.82 10.04 27.31
CA ILE A 218 9.56 10.96 28.18
C ILE A 218 8.78 12.27 28.37
N GLY A 219 8.11 12.77 27.33
CA GLY A 219 7.24 13.94 27.41
C GLY A 219 6.07 13.68 28.35
N ALA A 220 5.38 12.55 28.21
CA ALA A 220 4.29 12.16 29.10
C ALA A 220 4.76 11.98 30.56
N LEU A 221 5.95 11.41 30.77
CA LEU A 221 6.54 11.26 32.10
C LEU A 221 6.81 12.63 32.74
N VAL A 222 7.45 13.55 32.02
CA VAL A 222 7.75 14.91 32.53
C VAL A 222 6.46 15.64 32.88
N VAL A 223 5.41 15.52 32.06
CA VAL A 223 4.10 16.11 32.34
C VAL A 223 3.46 15.48 33.59
N ALA A 224 3.50 14.15 33.72
CA ALA A 224 2.98 13.44 34.89
C ALA A 224 3.68 13.86 36.19
N VAL A 225 5.01 13.89 36.19
CA VAL A 225 5.82 14.29 37.34
C VAL A 225 5.59 15.75 37.69
N SER A 226 5.53 16.64 36.69
CA SER A 226 5.28 18.06 36.91
C SER A 226 3.89 18.29 37.50
N ALA A 227 2.87 17.61 36.95
CA ALA A 227 1.49 17.66 37.44
C ALA A 227 1.39 17.17 38.89
N GLN A 228 2.11 16.11 39.24
CA GLN A 228 2.15 15.58 40.61
C GLN A 228 2.89 16.54 41.56
N TYR A 229 4.01 17.13 41.13
CA TYR A 229 4.81 18.05 41.95
C TYR A 229 4.07 19.36 42.27
N ILE A 230 3.35 19.92 41.29
CA ILE A 230 2.59 21.17 41.46
C ILE A 230 1.20 20.95 42.07
N GLY A 231 0.79 19.71 42.32
CA GLY A 231 -0.52 19.37 42.87
C GLY A 231 -1.68 19.63 41.91
N TYR A 232 -1.47 19.38 40.61
CA TYR A 232 -2.49 19.60 39.58
C TYR A 232 -3.69 18.67 39.77
N GLN A 233 -4.91 19.20 39.55
CA GLN A 233 -6.19 18.52 39.80
C GLN A 233 -6.40 17.22 39.01
N TYR A 234 -5.61 16.91 37.98
CA TYR A 234 -5.74 15.68 37.19
C TYR A 234 -4.46 14.84 37.20
N SER A 235 -3.57 15.02 38.18
CA SER A 235 -2.29 14.32 38.26
C SER A 235 -2.41 12.80 38.16
N ASP A 236 -3.45 12.21 38.77
CA ASP A 236 -3.65 10.76 38.80
C ASP A 236 -4.08 10.20 37.43
N ALA A 237 -4.92 10.94 36.68
CA ALA A 237 -5.28 10.59 35.31
C ALA A 237 -4.07 10.71 34.36
N ILE A 238 -3.25 11.75 34.54
CA ILE A 238 -2.02 11.95 33.75
C ILE A 238 -0.99 10.85 34.06
N GLY A 239 -0.88 10.43 35.33
CA GLY A 239 -0.06 9.28 35.73
C GLY A 239 -0.54 7.97 35.10
N ALA A 240 -1.85 7.69 35.16
CA ALA A 240 -2.44 6.52 34.50
C ALA A 240 -2.18 6.53 32.98
N PHE A 241 -2.29 7.70 32.35
CA PHE A 241 -1.97 7.89 30.94
C PHE A 241 -0.52 7.52 30.60
N TYR A 242 0.44 8.01 31.38
CA TYR A 242 1.85 7.67 31.20
C TYR A 242 2.10 6.15 31.32
N ILE A 243 1.50 5.50 32.32
CA ILE A 243 1.67 4.05 32.55
C ILE A 243 1.05 3.22 31.41
N ALA A 244 -0.13 3.59 30.93
CA ALA A 244 -0.74 2.96 29.76
C ALA A 244 0.11 3.14 28.48
N LEU A 245 0.69 4.34 28.30
CA LEU A 245 1.50 4.70 27.14
C LEU A 245 2.85 3.97 27.13
N SER A 246 3.55 3.90 28.27
CA SER A 246 4.86 3.24 28.39
C SER A 246 4.82 1.71 28.13
N THR A 247 3.66 1.08 28.28
CA THR A 247 3.49 -0.38 28.13
C THR A 247 2.87 -0.85 26.82
N SER A 248 2.37 0.08 25.99
CA SER A 248 1.71 -0.24 24.71
C SER A 248 2.66 -0.41 23.52
N PHE A 249 3.95 -0.14 23.72
CA PHE A 249 5.00 -0.10 22.70
C PHE A 249 6.18 -1.11 22.82
N PRO A 250 6.35 -2.03 23.81
CA PRO A 250 7.62 -2.74 24.02
C PRO A 250 8.04 -3.91 23.11
N THR A 251 7.24 -4.49 22.19
CA THR A 251 7.60 -5.84 21.67
C THR A 251 7.73 -6.10 20.17
N SER A 252 7.37 -5.22 19.23
CA SER A 252 7.51 -5.56 17.80
C SER A 252 8.57 -4.74 17.05
N PRO A 253 9.67 -5.37 16.56
CA PRO A 253 10.59 -4.75 15.59
C PRO A 253 10.02 -4.72 14.16
N HIS A 254 8.90 -5.40 13.91
CA HIS A 254 8.39 -5.68 12.56
C HIS A 254 7.13 -4.92 12.17
N LEU A 255 6.57 -4.03 13.01
CA LEU A 255 5.36 -3.32 12.66
C LEU A 255 5.45 -1.79 12.80
N SER A 256 5.52 -1.17 11.62
CA SER A 256 4.66 -0.08 11.15
C SER A 256 4.67 1.23 11.95
N PHE A 257 5.53 2.14 11.50
CA PHE A 257 5.38 3.59 11.64
C PHE A 257 3.95 4.06 11.23
N GLY A 258 3.28 3.31 10.35
CA GLY A 258 1.91 3.57 9.92
C GLY A 258 0.90 3.49 11.06
N LYS A 259 0.87 2.42 11.87
CA LYS A 259 -0.10 2.31 12.99
C LYS A 259 0.23 3.24 14.17
N MET A 260 1.46 3.76 14.22
CA MET A 260 2.02 4.47 15.38
C MET A 260 1.70 5.98 15.39
N GLN A 261 1.50 6.60 14.23
CA GLN A 261 1.01 7.98 14.09
C GLN A 261 -0.46 8.15 14.56
N TYR A 262 -1.17 7.04 14.73
CA TYR A 262 -2.61 7.01 14.97
C TYR A 262 -2.99 6.84 16.44
N LEU A 263 -2.09 6.31 17.29
CA LEU A 263 -2.38 6.05 18.70
C LEU A 263 -2.14 7.27 19.62
N ILE A 264 -1.18 8.12 19.24
CA ILE A 264 -0.75 9.28 20.04
C ILE A 264 -1.83 10.38 20.08
N PRO A 265 -2.49 10.74 18.96
CA PRO A 265 -3.66 11.62 19.00
C PRO A 265 -4.85 10.96 19.71
N LEU A 266 -5.09 9.66 19.49
CA LEU A 266 -6.21 8.92 20.09
C LEU A 266 -6.16 8.89 21.62
N LEU A 267 -4.96 8.74 22.17
CA LEU A 267 -4.69 8.77 23.60
C LEU A 267 -4.74 10.22 24.13
N ALA A 268 -4.24 11.21 23.39
CA ALA A 268 -4.31 12.62 23.76
C ALA A 268 -5.73 13.22 23.70
N LEU A 269 -6.59 12.74 22.78
CA LEU A 269 -8.00 13.15 22.64
C LEU A 269 -8.92 12.53 23.69
N GLY A 270 -8.52 11.44 24.36
CA GLY A 270 -9.29 10.82 25.44
C GLY A 270 -9.49 11.72 26.67
N ALA A 271 -8.72 12.80 26.78
CA ALA A 271 -8.84 13.79 27.85
C ALA A 271 -9.94 14.85 27.60
N THR A 272 -10.59 14.88 26.43
CA THR A 272 -11.60 15.88 26.09
C THR A 272 -12.90 15.24 25.59
N THR A 273 -13.83 15.01 26.52
CA THR A 273 -15.31 14.96 26.39
C THR A 273 -15.97 14.16 25.25
N ALA A 274 -16.74 13.12 25.64
CA ALA A 274 -18.05 12.61 25.18
C ALA A 274 -18.57 12.68 23.72
N ASN A 275 -17.99 13.41 22.77
CA ASN A 275 -18.42 13.46 21.36
C ASN A 275 -17.72 12.45 20.44
N ALA A 276 -16.91 11.55 21.03
CA ALA A 276 -15.93 10.73 20.32
C ALA A 276 -16.50 9.81 19.22
N TYR A 277 -17.76 9.35 19.28
CA TYR A 277 -18.26 8.41 18.27
C TYR A 277 -18.42 9.00 16.86
N ALA A 278 -18.83 10.26 16.73
CA ALA A 278 -18.96 10.92 15.42
C ALA A 278 -17.59 11.35 14.86
N ASP A 279 -16.66 11.72 15.74
CA ASP A 279 -15.32 12.14 15.35
C ASP A 279 -14.38 10.96 15.09
N ILE A 280 -14.62 9.77 15.67
CA ILE A 280 -13.92 8.53 15.32
C ILE A 280 -14.24 8.10 13.88
N ALA A 281 -15.51 8.17 13.46
CA ALA A 281 -15.89 7.86 12.08
C ALA A 281 -15.24 8.85 11.09
N LYS A 282 -15.32 10.16 11.39
CA LYS A 282 -14.65 11.21 10.61
C LYS A 282 -13.13 11.09 10.62
N PHE A 283 -12.51 10.60 11.69
CA PHE A 283 -11.07 10.41 11.79
C PHE A 283 -10.59 9.15 11.05
N VAL A 284 -11.35 8.05 11.10
CA VAL A 284 -11.10 6.85 10.28
C VAL A 284 -11.27 7.17 8.80
N GLU A 285 -12.25 8.01 8.47
CA GLU A 285 -12.45 8.52 7.10
C GLU A 285 -11.33 9.47 6.69
N ALA A 286 -10.92 10.41 7.54
CA ALA A 286 -9.75 11.26 7.32
C ALA A 286 -8.44 10.45 7.19
N GLN A 287 -8.30 9.33 7.90
CA GLN A 287 -7.18 8.40 7.76
C GLN A 287 -7.20 7.62 6.44
N ARG A 288 -8.39 7.14 6.02
CA ARG A 288 -8.56 6.53 4.69
C ARG A 288 -8.26 7.53 3.59
N LEU A 289 -8.63 8.79 3.78
CA LEU A 289 -8.31 9.87 2.85
C LEU A 289 -6.80 10.20 2.87
N ALA A 290 -6.15 10.18 4.04
CA ALA A 290 -4.71 10.40 4.17
C ALA A 290 -3.86 9.27 3.55
N SER A 291 -4.28 7.99 3.65
CA SER A 291 -3.61 6.88 2.96
C SER A 291 -3.84 6.87 1.44
N ARG A 292 -4.85 7.61 0.98
CA ARG A 292 -5.17 7.85 -0.44
C ARG A 292 -4.61 9.16 -0.97
N ALA A 293 -4.03 10.00 -0.12
CA ALA A 293 -3.46 11.27 -0.53
C ALA A 293 -2.17 11.04 -1.30
N SER A 294 -1.98 11.80 -2.38
CA SER A 294 -0.72 11.74 -3.12
C SER A 294 0.41 12.38 -2.32
N ILE A 295 1.63 11.83 -2.42
CA ILE A 295 2.83 12.40 -1.81
C ILE A 295 3.27 13.64 -2.57
N VAL A 296 3.18 13.57 -3.90
CA VAL A 296 3.34 14.70 -4.81
C VAL A 296 2.12 14.78 -5.72
N PRO A 297 1.70 15.97 -6.17
CA PRO A 297 0.62 16.09 -7.14
C PRO A 297 0.95 15.32 -8.43
N PHE A 298 0.01 14.48 -8.88
CA PHE A 298 0.10 13.92 -10.23
C PHE A 298 -0.11 15.06 -11.25
N PRO A 299 0.69 15.14 -12.33
CA PRO A 299 0.56 16.23 -13.30
C PRO A 299 -0.81 16.21 -14.01
N PRO A 300 -1.38 17.37 -14.40
CA PRO A 300 -2.69 17.41 -15.06
C PRO A 300 -2.77 16.56 -16.34
N ILE A 301 -1.67 16.53 -17.09
CA ILE A 301 -1.45 15.65 -18.23
C ILE A 301 -0.15 14.89 -17.93
N GLY A 302 -0.29 13.58 -17.73
CA GLY A 302 0.85 12.69 -17.53
C GLY A 302 1.65 12.48 -18.81
N GLY A 303 2.80 11.81 -18.68
CA GLY A 303 3.70 11.53 -19.80
C GLY A 303 4.79 12.58 -19.97
N ILE A 304 5.44 12.59 -21.13
CA ILE A 304 6.55 13.51 -21.40
C ILE A 304 5.96 14.88 -21.77
N PRO A 305 6.39 15.98 -21.11
CA PRO A 305 5.98 17.33 -21.53
C PRO A 305 6.62 17.67 -22.89
N ARG A 306 5.87 17.53 -23.99
CA ARG A 306 6.41 17.78 -25.34
C ARG A 306 6.12 19.18 -25.87
N LEU A 307 5.06 19.80 -25.40
CA LEU A 307 4.60 21.09 -25.91
C LEU A 307 4.53 22.10 -24.78
N ASN A 308 5.48 23.05 -24.78
CA ASN A 308 5.39 24.29 -23.99
C ASN A 308 4.40 25.27 -24.67
N GLY A 309 3.16 24.83 -24.93
CA GLY A 309 2.16 25.61 -25.67
C GLY A 309 0.85 24.86 -25.95
N THR A 310 -0.03 25.47 -26.77
CA THR A 310 -1.30 24.88 -27.25
C THR A 310 -1.03 23.78 -28.28
N VAL A 311 -1.52 22.56 -28.01
CA VAL A 311 -1.61 21.47 -28.99
C VAL A 311 -2.43 21.96 -30.18
N PRO A 312 -1.93 21.87 -31.43
CA PRO A 312 -2.71 22.29 -32.60
C PRO A 312 -3.92 21.35 -32.78
N PHE A 313 -5.08 21.93 -33.10
CA PHE A 313 -6.29 21.18 -33.43
C PHE A 313 -6.55 21.23 -34.94
N ASP A 314 -6.67 20.05 -35.55
CA ASP A 314 -7.12 19.85 -36.93
C ASP A 314 -8.32 18.90 -36.92
N ALA A 315 -9.52 19.47 -37.12
CA ALA A 315 -10.76 18.71 -37.13
C ALA A 315 -10.77 17.59 -38.17
N SER A 316 -10.16 17.80 -39.35
CA SER A 316 -10.18 16.81 -40.43
C SER A 316 -9.27 15.61 -40.14
N ALA A 317 -8.12 15.86 -39.52
CA ALA A 317 -7.16 14.82 -39.16
C ALA A 317 -7.53 14.07 -37.87
N GLN A 318 -8.27 14.72 -36.97
CA GLN A 318 -8.61 14.18 -35.65
C GLN A 318 -10.02 13.59 -35.57
N LEU A 319 -10.95 13.95 -36.45
CA LEU A 319 -12.29 13.35 -36.45
C LEU A 319 -12.19 11.85 -36.71
N VAL A 320 -12.76 11.06 -35.79
CA VAL A 320 -12.80 9.60 -35.92
C VAL A 320 -14.11 9.20 -36.58
N SER A 321 -14.02 8.42 -37.65
CA SER A 321 -15.21 7.97 -38.36
C SER A 321 -15.93 6.89 -37.55
N VAL A 322 -17.22 7.11 -37.30
CA VAL A 322 -18.11 6.13 -36.65
C VAL A 322 -19.29 5.74 -37.55
N SER A 323 -19.12 5.94 -38.87
CA SER A 323 -20.13 5.69 -39.90
C SER A 323 -19.55 4.87 -41.07
N GLY A 324 -20.42 4.43 -42.00
CA GLY A 324 -20.00 3.62 -43.13
C GLY A 324 -19.31 2.32 -42.68
N ASN A 325 -18.07 2.10 -43.13
CA ASN A 325 -17.27 0.94 -42.72
C ASN A 325 -17.00 0.89 -41.21
N HIS A 326 -16.97 2.05 -40.56
CA HIS A 326 -16.76 2.20 -39.12
C HIS A 326 -18.07 2.40 -38.34
N ALA A 327 -19.22 2.11 -38.94
CA ALA A 327 -20.48 2.08 -38.21
C ALA A 327 -20.40 1.12 -37.02
N TRP A 328 -20.96 1.51 -35.88
CA TRP A 328 -21.04 0.63 -34.72
C TRP A 328 -21.88 -0.61 -35.05
N ILE A 329 -21.38 -1.79 -34.71
CA ILE A 329 -22.14 -3.05 -34.78
C ILE A 329 -21.94 -3.78 -33.46
N ALA A 330 -23.05 -4.24 -32.87
CA ALA A 330 -23.01 -5.07 -31.67
C ALA A 330 -22.20 -6.35 -31.94
N PRO A 331 -21.37 -6.82 -30.99
CA PRO A 331 -20.68 -8.10 -31.14
C PRO A 331 -21.69 -9.24 -31.29
N GLY A 332 -21.45 -10.12 -32.26
CA GLY A 332 -22.18 -11.37 -32.40
C GLY A 332 -21.82 -12.38 -31.30
N PRO A 333 -22.55 -13.51 -31.22
CA PRO A 333 -22.32 -14.51 -30.16
C PRO A 333 -20.92 -15.16 -30.16
N THR A 334 -20.18 -15.06 -31.26
CA THR A 334 -18.83 -15.63 -31.40
C THR A 334 -17.72 -14.58 -31.40
N ASP A 335 -18.07 -13.31 -31.22
CA ASP A 335 -17.15 -12.19 -31.31
C ASP A 335 -16.59 -11.90 -29.93
N GLN A 336 -15.26 -11.79 -29.85
CA GLN A 336 -14.56 -11.66 -28.59
C GLN A 336 -14.55 -10.21 -28.12
N ARG A 337 -14.93 -10.00 -26.86
CA ARG A 337 -14.79 -8.74 -26.13
C ARG A 337 -14.24 -9.07 -24.76
N GLY A 338 -13.57 -8.11 -24.13
CA GLY A 338 -12.87 -8.37 -22.87
C GLY A 338 -12.73 -7.13 -21.98
N PRO A 339 -11.66 -7.06 -21.18
CA PRO A 339 -11.50 -6.05 -20.14
C PRO A 339 -11.08 -4.69 -20.66
N CYS A 340 -10.61 -4.59 -21.91
CA CYS A 340 -10.14 -3.35 -22.49
C CYS A 340 -11.25 -2.64 -23.28
N PRO A 341 -11.89 -1.60 -22.71
CA PRO A 341 -12.98 -0.88 -23.39
C PRO A 341 -12.55 -0.24 -24.72
N GLY A 342 -11.30 0.24 -24.81
CA GLY A 342 -10.76 0.82 -26.05
C GLY A 342 -10.65 -0.20 -27.19
N LEU A 343 -10.22 -1.43 -26.90
CA LEU A 343 -10.17 -2.50 -27.90
C LEU A 343 -11.58 -2.96 -28.29
N ASN A 344 -12.48 -3.08 -27.32
CA ASN A 344 -13.88 -3.45 -27.56
C ASN A 344 -14.57 -2.43 -28.49
N ALA A 345 -14.41 -1.13 -28.23
CA ALA A 345 -14.93 -0.07 -29.08
C ALA A 345 -14.28 -0.08 -30.47
N ALA A 346 -12.96 -0.27 -30.56
CA ALA A 346 -12.27 -0.33 -31.85
C ALA A 346 -12.75 -1.51 -32.71
N ALA A 347 -13.00 -2.68 -32.11
CA ALA A 347 -13.58 -3.83 -32.80
C ALA A 347 -15.05 -3.58 -33.21
N ASN A 348 -15.86 -2.98 -32.33
CA ASN A 348 -17.25 -2.60 -32.64
C ASN A 348 -17.36 -1.56 -33.77
N HIS A 349 -16.31 -0.79 -34.03
CA HIS A 349 -16.20 0.19 -35.11
C HIS A 349 -15.26 -0.25 -36.24
N ASN A 350 -14.87 -1.53 -36.33
CA ASN A 350 -14.04 -2.06 -37.42
C ASN A 350 -12.66 -1.37 -37.60
N TYR A 351 -12.14 -0.73 -36.56
CA TYR A 351 -10.72 -0.35 -36.49
C TYR A 351 -9.85 -1.57 -36.13
N LEU A 352 -10.44 -2.52 -35.40
CA LEU A 352 -9.94 -3.89 -35.26
C LEU A 352 -10.94 -4.86 -35.91
N PRO A 353 -10.53 -6.11 -36.22
CA PRO A 353 -11.46 -7.13 -36.68
C PRO A 353 -12.65 -7.27 -35.73
N ARG A 354 -13.88 -7.23 -36.29
CA ARG A 354 -15.12 -7.20 -35.52
C ARG A 354 -15.30 -8.43 -34.62
N ASP A 355 -14.74 -9.55 -35.04
CA ASP A 355 -14.74 -10.81 -34.31
C ASP A 355 -13.83 -10.79 -33.06
N GLY A 356 -13.08 -9.71 -32.84
CA GLY A 356 -12.25 -9.53 -31.66
C GLY A 356 -10.92 -10.27 -31.70
N ILE A 357 -10.48 -10.73 -32.87
CA ILE A 357 -9.19 -11.37 -33.06
C ILE A 357 -8.20 -10.33 -33.58
N ALA A 358 -7.37 -9.80 -32.69
CA ALA A 358 -6.38 -8.79 -33.00
C ALA A 358 -5.19 -9.43 -33.73
N THR A 359 -4.60 -8.68 -34.68
CA THR A 359 -3.40 -9.08 -35.42
C THR A 359 -2.40 -7.92 -35.43
N PHE A 360 -1.12 -8.21 -35.61
CA PHE A 360 -0.09 -7.17 -35.66
C PHE A 360 -0.42 -6.00 -36.60
N PRO A 361 -0.84 -6.21 -37.88
CA PRO A 361 -1.16 -5.09 -38.76
C PRO A 361 -2.36 -4.26 -38.30
N THR A 362 -3.38 -4.91 -37.73
CA THR A 362 -4.61 -4.23 -37.30
C THR A 362 -4.40 -3.44 -36.01
N VAL A 363 -3.57 -3.95 -35.09
CA VAL A 363 -3.25 -3.24 -33.85
C VAL A 363 -2.42 -1.99 -34.11
N GLN A 364 -1.42 -2.05 -35.00
CA GLN A 364 -0.60 -0.88 -35.31
C GLN A 364 -1.40 0.23 -35.98
N THR A 365 -2.10 -0.08 -37.07
CA THR A 365 -2.82 0.93 -37.86
C THR A 365 -4.13 1.32 -37.19
N GLY A 366 -4.91 0.34 -36.74
CA GLY A 366 -6.26 0.55 -36.23
C GLY A 366 -6.30 1.38 -34.94
N LEU A 367 -5.37 1.16 -34.01
CA LEU A 367 -5.34 1.94 -32.75
C LEU A 367 -4.78 3.35 -32.94
N PHE A 368 -3.88 3.54 -33.90
CA PHE A 368 -3.45 4.88 -34.30
C PHE A 368 -4.59 5.66 -35.00
N GLU A 369 -5.34 4.98 -35.87
CA GLU A 369 -6.49 5.57 -36.56
C GLU A 369 -7.64 5.89 -35.61
N ALA A 370 -7.96 4.97 -34.69
CA ALA A 370 -9.03 5.15 -33.71
C ALA A 370 -8.66 6.18 -32.62
N TYR A 371 -7.44 6.15 -32.09
CA TYR A 371 -7.11 6.86 -30.84
C TYR A 371 -5.81 7.65 -30.85
N GLY A 372 -4.99 7.56 -31.90
CA GLY A 372 -3.67 8.19 -31.94
C GLY A 372 -2.64 7.54 -31.01
N LEU A 373 -2.79 6.25 -30.71
CA LEU A 373 -1.78 5.46 -30.00
C LEU A 373 -0.62 5.16 -30.95
N ASP A 374 0.57 5.63 -30.60
CA ASP A 374 1.73 5.63 -31.47
C ASP A 374 2.29 4.22 -31.74
N GLN A 375 3.01 4.07 -32.86
CA GLN A 375 3.65 2.83 -33.24
C GLN A 375 4.63 2.30 -32.17
N SER A 376 5.36 3.18 -31.48
CA SER A 376 6.28 2.78 -30.41
C SER A 376 5.57 2.03 -29.26
N ALA A 377 4.33 2.41 -28.94
CA ALA A 377 3.52 1.76 -27.92
C ALA A 377 2.87 0.49 -28.47
N THR A 378 2.22 0.57 -29.65
CA THR A 378 1.49 -0.56 -30.23
C THR A 378 2.41 -1.74 -30.56
N GLU A 379 3.65 -1.51 -30.99
CA GLU A 379 4.64 -2.58 -31.22
C GLU A 379 4.93 -3.40 -29.96
N VAL A 380 5.25 -2.73 -28.85
CA VAL A 380 5.58 -3.41 -27.59
C VAL A 380 4.37 -4.11 -27.00
N LEU A 381 3.20 -3.46 -27.03
CA LEU A 381 1.95 -4.03 -26.53
C LEU A 381 1.57 -5.28 -27.34
N GLN A 382 1.54 -5.17 -28.67
CA GLN A 382 1.24 -6.27 -29.58
C GLN A 382 2.17 -7.46 -29.32
N GLN A 383 3.48 -7.21 -29.27
CA GLN A 383 4.46 -8.25 -29.12
C GLN A 383 4.38 -8.93 -27.75
N THR A 384 4.20 -8.15 -26.68
CA THR A 384 4.11 -8.72 -25.32
C THR A 384 2.84 -9.55 -25.16
N THR A 385 1.68 -9.01 -25.58
CA THR A 385 0.40 -9.73 -25.52
C THR A 385 0.39 -10.97 -26.40
N THR A 386 1.01 -10.93 -27.58
CA THR A 386 1.14 -12.13 -28.43
C THR A 386 1.88 -13.27 -27.72
N PHE A 387 2.90 -12.96 -26.92
CA PHE A 387 3.71 -13.98 -26.23
C PHE A 387 3.09 -14.49 -24.93
N PHE A 388 2.26 -13.68 -24.29
CA PHE A 388 1.64 -14.02 -23.03
C PHE A 388 0.24 -14.63 -23.23
N ASP A 389 -0.52 -14.08 -24.16
CA ASP A 389 -1.96 -14.30 -24.29
C ASP A 389 -2.39 -14.85 -25.66
N GLY A 390 -1.48 -14.92 -26.64
CA GLY A 390 -1.80 -15.22 -28.03
C GLY A 390 -0.94 -16.31 -28.67
N ASP A 391 -0.91 -16.27 -30.00
CA ASP A 391 -0.09 -17.13 -30.85
C ASP A 391 1.09 -16.33 -31.45
N PRO A 392 2.33 -16.56 -30.97
CA PRO A 392 3.55 -15.94 -31.49
C PRO A 392 3.86 -16.22 -32.96
N VAL A 393 3.33 -17.29 -33.52
CA VAL A 393 3.57 -17.68 -34.91
C VAL A 393 2.71 -16.84 -35.85
N THR A 394 1.42 -16.70 -35.55
CA THR A 394 0.50 -15.88 -36.37
C THR A 394 0.47 -14.41 -35.99
N GLN A 395 1.05 -14.05 -34.84
CA GLN A 395 0.97 -12.70 -34.28
C GLN A 395 -0.49 -12.27 -34.07
N SER A 396 -1.31 -13.20 -33.59
CA SER A 396 -2.73 -12.99 -33.34
C SER A 396 -3.12 -13.37 -31.91
N TRP A 397 -4.12 -12.67 -31.37
CA TRP A 397 -4.62 -12.87 -30.00
C TRP A 397 -6.06 -12.38 -29.85
N SER A 398 -6.78 -12.92 -28.87
CA SER A 398 -8.17 -12.54 -28.58
C SER A 398 -8.21 -11.34 -27.64
N ILE A 399 -8.99 -10.31 -27.98
CA ILE A 399 -9.24 -9.17 -27.09
C ILE A 399 -10.17 -9.52 -25.91
N GLY A 400 -10.73 -10.73 -25.93
CA GLY A 400 -11.54 -11.33 -24.86
C GLY A 400 -10.81 -12.50 -24.19
N GLY A 401 -11.57 -13.53 -23.82
CA GLY A 401 -11.02 -14.80 -23.35
C GLY A 401 -10.54 -15.69 -24.49
N TYR A 402 -10.35 -16.97 -24.21
CA TYR A 402 -9.92 -17.96 -25.20
C TYR A 402 -10.84 -17.98 -26.43
N SER A 403 -10.25 -18.11 -27.61
CA SER A 403 -10.96 -18.28 -28.87
C SER A 403 -10.25 -19.32 -29.74
N PRO A 404 -10.95 -20.25 -30.38
CA PRO A 404 -10.32 -21.18 -31.34
C PRO A 404 -9.88 -20.49 -32.65
N LYS A 405 -10.21 -19.20 -32.83
CA LYS A 405 -9.88 -18.41 -34.03
C LYS A 405 -8.44 -17.87 -34.03
N THR A 406 -7.73 -17.92 -32.90
CA THR A 406 -6.36 -17.41 -32.76
C THR A 406 -5.28 -18.41 -33.18
N ALA A 407 -5.60 -19.70 -33.25
CA ALA A 407 -4.64 -20.76 -33.60
C ALA A 407 -4.34 -20.84 -35.11
N ALA A 408 -3.04 -20.79 -35.47
CA ALA A 408 -2.52 -20.89 -36.86
C ALA A 408 -3.01 -22.08 -37.70
N LEU A 409 -3.31 -23.20 -37.07
CA LEU A 409 -3.64 -24.47 -37.72
C LEU A 409 -5.11 -24.88 -37.50
N GLY A 410 -5.94 -23.95 -37.03
CA GLY A 410 -7.24 -24.29 -36.41
C GLY A 410 -7.02 -25.14 -35.14
N GLY A 411 -8.10 -25.62 -34.54
CA GLY A 411 -8.09 -26.35 -33.25
C GLY A 411 -7.23 -27.63 -33.18
N ALA A 412 -6.42 -27.95 -34.19
CA ALA A 412 -5.35 -28.94 -34.10
C ALA A 412 -4.24 -28.52 -33.11
N LEU A 413 -4.06 -27.22 -32.86
CA LEU A 413 -3.18 -26.71 -31.80
C LEU A 413 -3.77 -26.84 -30.40
N ASP A 414 -5.10 -26.98 -30.25
CA ASP A 414 -5.74 -27.19 -28.93
C ASP A 414 -5.26 -28.47 -28.24
N PHE A 415 -4.70 -29.44 -28.99
CA PHE A 415 -4.06 -30.64 -28.44
C PHE A 415 -2.65 -30.38 -27.89
N LEU A 416 -2.01 -29.30 -28.33
CA LEU A 416 -0.66 -28.90 -27.96
C LEU A 416 -0.64 -27.70 -27.01
N GLY A 417 -1.75 -26.97 -26.86
CA GLY A 417 -1.88 -25.83 -25.95
C GLY A 417 -3.08 -24.94 -26.28
N GLN A 418 -3.56 -24.16 -25.31
CA GLN A 418 -4.63 -23.18 -25.52
C GLN A 418 -4.14 -21.78 -25.14
N GLU A 419 -4.27 -20.81 -26.04
CA GLU A 419 -3.99 -19.39 -25.79
C GLU A 419 -5.08 -18.71 -24.95
N SER A 420 -4.73 -17.74 -24.11
CA SER A 420 -5.71 -17.20 -23.15
C SER A 420 -6.63 -16.12 -23.68
N GLY A 421 -6.17 -15.32 -24.64
CA GLY A 421 -6.66 -13.95 -24.73
C GLY A 421 -6.33 -13.16 -23.46
N ILE A 422 -6.76 -11.90 -23.42
CA ILE A 422 -6.43 -10.96 -22.33
C ILE A 422 -7.42 -11.00 -21.16
N CYS A 423 -8.09 -12.13 -20.95
CA CYS A 423 -9.19 -12.26 -20.00
C CYS A 423 -9.34 -13.72 -19.52
N GLY A 424 -10.02 -13.96 -18.38
CA GLY A 424 -10.04 -15.27 -17.75
C GLY A 424 -8.66 -15.65 -17.23
N TYR A 425 -8.11 -16.77 -17.70
CA TYR A 425 -6.73 -17.16 -17.36
C TYR A 425 -5.62 -16.34 -18.05
N GLY A 426 -5.96 -15.28 -18.79
CA GLY A 426 -5.03 -14.17 -19.08
C GLY A 426 -4.63 -13.36 -17.84
N HIS A 427 -5.13 -13.76 -16.66
CA HIS A 427 -4.85 -13.15 -15.37
C HIS A 427 -3.34 -13.06 -15.06
N LEU A 428 -2.89 -11.86 -14.65
CA LEU A 428 -1.50 -11.47 -14.34
C LEU A 428 -0.51 -11.55 -15.51
N LYS A 429 -1.01 -11.72 -16.73
CA LYS A 429 -0.22 -11.73 -17.97
C LYS A 429 -0.18 -10.35 -18.61
N SER A 430 -1.24 -10.00 -19.36
CA SER A 430 -1.55 -8.61 -19.75
C SER A 430 -2.68 -8.02 -18.90
N GLU A 431 -3.60 -8.86 -18.41
CA GLU A 431 -4.64 -8.48 -17.44
C GLU A 431 -4.08 -8.44 -16.02
N GLY A 432 -4.59 -7.56 -15.16
CA GLY A 432 -4.16 -7.46 -13.77
C GLY A 432 -5.25 -7.05 -12.81
N ASP A 433 -5.13 -7.53 -11.57
CA ASP A 433 -5.95 -7.11 -10.44
C ASP A 433 -5.88 -5.60 -10.21
N ALA A 434 -6.86 -5.05 -9.46
CA ALA A 434 -7.04 -3.62 -9.26
C ALA A 434 -7.37 -2.85 -10.56
N SER A 435 -8.08 -3.53 -11.48
CA SER A 435 -8.64 -2.95 -12.69
C SER A 435 -9.60 -1.78 -12.40
N ILE A 436 -9.74 -0.87 -13.38
CA ILE A 436 -10.57 0.35 -13.26
C ILE A 436 -12.00 -0.04 -12.88
N THR A 437 -12.61 -0.95 -13.65
CA THR A 437 -14.01 -1.33 -13.43
C THR A 437 -14.28 -2.83 -13.43
N ARG A 438 -13.26 -3.66 -13.65
CA ARG A 438 -13.36 -5.12 -13.63
C ARG A 438 -12.96 -5.64 -12.24
N GLY A 439 -13.42 -6.85 -11.93
CA GLY A 439 -13.10 -7.55 -10.69
C GLY A 439 -11.74 -8.24 -10.75
N ASP A 440 -11.20 -8.53 -9.58
CA ASP A 440 -9.97 -9.30 -9.43
C ASP A 440 -10.27 -10.79 -9.62
N PHE A 441 -9.56 -11.47 -10.53
CA PHE A 441 -9.92 -12.83 -10.98
C PHE A 441 -10.02 -13.84 -9.84
N THR A 442 -9.09 -13.73 -8.88
CA THR A 442 -8.95 -14.62 -7.73
C THR A 442 -9.72 -14.16 -6.49
N SER A 443 -10.42 -13.02 -6.55
CA SER A 443 -11.14 -12.49 -5.39
C SER A 443 -12.28 -13.41 -4.95
N PRO A 444 -12.44 -13.61 -3.63
CA PRO A 444 -13.56 -14.35 -3.09
C PRO A 444 -14.85 -13.55 -3.28
N GLY A 445 -15.91 -14.20 -3.77
CA GLY A 445 -17.22 -13.59 -3.95
C GLY A 445 -17.70 -13.63 -5.40
N ASN A 446 -18.66 -12.76 -5.72
CA ASN A 446 -19.33 -12.67 -7.02
C ASN A 446 -18.81 -11.53 -7.92
N MET A 447 -17.85 -10.74 -7.41
CA MET A 447 -17.25 -9.60 -8.09
C MET A 447 -15.83 -9.89 -8.59
N ASN A 448 -15.65 -11.05 -9.23
CA ASN A 448 -14.35 -11.59 -9.62
C ASN A 448 -14.21 -11.82 -11.13
N SER A 449 -15.11 -11.30 -11.96
CA SER A 449 -14.91 -11.30 -13.40
C SER A 449 -13.85 -10.28 -13.77
N ASN A 450 -12.74 -10.76 -14.34
CA ASN A 450 -11.69 -9.92 -14.90
C ASN A 450 -11.95 -9.53 -16.36
N CYS A 451 -13.18 -9.72 -16.87
CA CYS A 451 -13.59 -9.32 -18.21
C CYS A 451 -14.80 -8.37 -18.17
N ALA A 452 -15.81 -8.71 -17.37
CA ALA A 452 -17.02 -7.91 -17.23
C ALA A 452 -16.85 -6.76 -16.21
N SER A 453 -17.40 -5.61 -16.56
CA SER A 453 -17.39 -4.42 -15.72
C SER A 453 -18.43 -4.50 -14.60
N TYR A 454 -18.11 -3.93 -13.44
CA TYR A 454 -19.01 -3.82 -12.29
C TYR A 454 -19.43 -2.36 -12.05
N PRO A 455 -20.74 -2.03 -12.04
CA PRO A 455 -21.22 -0.66 -11.86
C PRO A 455 -20.67 0.06 -10.62
N VAL A 456 -20.46 -0.64 -9.51
CA VAL A 456 -19.93 -0.03 -8.28
C VAL A 456 -18.51 0.53 -8.45
N PHE A 457 -17.65 -0.12 -9.26
CA PHE A 457 -16.30 0.39 -9.50
C PHE A 457 -16.32 1.57 -10.48
N PHE A 458 -17.21 1.55 -11.48
CA PHE A 458 -17.41 2.72 -12.35
C PHE A 458 -17.96 3.92 -11.57
N GLN A 459 -18.93 3.69 -10.68
CA GLN A 459 -19.49 4.74 -9.82
C GLN A 459 -18.41 5.37 -8.92
N GLN A 460 -17.50 4.56 -8.34
CA GLN A 460 -16.38 5.08 -7.54
C GLN A 460 -15.49 6.06 -8.34
N LEU A 461 -15.28 5.81 -9.63
CA LEU A 461 -14.54 6.73 -10.49
C LEU A 461 -15.31 8.03 -10.75
N LEU A 462 -16.62 7.93 -11.04
CA LEU A 462 -17.46 9.11 -11.25
C LEU A 462 -17.56 9.98 -9.99
N ASP A 463 -17.77 9.36 -8.83
CA ASP A 463 -17.84 10.04 -7.54
C ASP A 463 -16.52 10.79 -7.27
N LEU A 464 -15.38 10.12 -7.47
CA LEU A 464 -14.06 10.73 -7.29
C LEU A 464 -13.83 11.89 -8.26
N ALA A 465 -14.29 11.79 -9.50
CA ALA A 465 -14.21 12.88 -10.48
C ALA A 465 -15.08 14.08 -10.06
N CYS A 466 -16.26 13.83 -9.50
CA CYS A 466 -17.12 14.88 -8.96
C CYS A 466 -16.49 15.60 -7.76
N GLU A 467 -15.88 14.83 -6.85
CA GLU A 467 -15.20 15.36 -5.67
C GLU A 467 -13.96 16.20 -6.03
N THR A 468 -13.21 15.82 -7.07
CA THR A 468 -11.88 16.39 -7.32
C THR A 468 -11.79 17.31 -8.53
N ASN A 469 -12.70 17.20 -9.50
CA ASN A 469 -12.56 17.86 -10.80
C ASN A 469 -13.91 18.22 -11.45
N GLY A 470 -14.91 18.59 -10.65
CA GLY A 470 -16.20 19.07 -11.18
C GLY A 470 -16.92 18.06 -12.07
N CYS A 471 -16.77 16.77 -11.75
CA CYS A 471 -17.33 15.59 -12.43
C CYS A 471 -16.67 15.23 -13.76
N ASN A 472 -15.78 16.06 -14.30
CA ASN A 472 -14.96 15.66 -15.45
C ASN A 472 -13.82 14.76 -15.00
N ILE A 473 -13.47 13.77 -15.83
CA ILE A 473 -12.39 12.84 -15.54
C ILE A 473 -11.08 13.41 -16.10
N ASN A 474 -10.04 13.47 -15.27
CA ASN A 474 -8.68 13.84 -15.69
C ASN A 474 -7.66 12.77 -15.25
N MET A 475 -6.42 12.88 -15.72
CA MET A 475 -5.39 11.89 -15.37
C MET A 475 -5.09 11.83 -13.86
N ALA A 476 -5.15 12.95 -13.14
CA ALA A 476 -4.95 12.95 -11.69
C ALA A 476 -6.06 12.18 -10.94
N THR A 477 -7.31 12.30 -11.39
CA THR A 477 -8.45 11.53 -10.87
C THR A 477 -8.24 10.04 -11.12
N LEU A 478 -7.80 9.67 -12.33
CA LEU A 478 -7.52 8.29 -12.71
C LEU A 478 -6.33 7.71 -11.93
N ALA A 479 -5.29 8.51 -11.67
CA ALA A 479 -4.15 8.15 -10.84
C ALA A 479 -4.56 7.86 -9.39
N ALA A 480 -5.38 8.73 -8.80
CA ALA A 480 -5.95 8.54 -7.47
C ALA A 480 -6.86 7.30 -7.42
N HIS A 481 -7.71 7.14 -8.43
CA HIS A 481 -8.58 5.98 -8.58
C HIS A 481 -7.78 4.68 -8.64
N GLN A 482 -6.68 4.63 -9.38
CA GLN A 482 -5.82 3.45 -9.46
C GLN A 482 -5.29 3.04 -8.09
N ASN A 483 -4.78 4.00 -7.30
CA ASN A 483 -4.33 3.71 -5.94
C ASN A 483 -5.49 3.22 -5.06
N ASN A 484 -6.68 3.79 -5.21
CA ASN A 484 -7.88 3.33 -4.49
C ASN A 484 -8.26 1.89 -4.85
N ARG A 485 -8.18 1.51 -6.14
CA ARG A 485 -8.42 0.14 -6.60
C ARG A 485 -7.39 -0.83 -6.02
N LYS A 486 -6.10 -0.47 -6.00
CA LYS A 486 -5.06 -1.28 -5.37
C LYS A 486 -5.32 -1.51 -3.88
N LEU A 487 -5.63 -0.44 -3.14
CA LEU A 487 -5.97 -0.54 -1.72
C LEU A 487 -7.23 -1.38 -1.48
N TYR A 488 -8.22 -1.30 -2.37
CA TYR A 488 -9.39 -2.17 -2.34
C TYR A 488 -9.01 -3.64 -2.51
N SER A 489 -8.17 -3.97 -3.50
CA SER A 489 -7.72 -5.34 -3.73
C SER A 489 -6.93 -5.89 -2.54
N ILE A 490 -6.04 -5.09 -1.95
CA ILE A 490 -5.32 -5.47 -0.71
C ILE A 490 -6.31 -5.79 0.43
N ALA A 491 -7.38 -5.01 0.55
CA ALA A 491 -8.34 -5.15 1.65
C ALA A 491 -9.38 -6.27 1.45
N ASN A 492 -9.62 -6.71 0.21
CA ASN A 492 -10.75 -7.62 -0.11
C ASN A 492 -10.33 -8.91 -0.81
N ASN A 493 -9.15 -8.97 -1.43
CA ASN A 493 -8.66 -10.15 -2.13
C ASN A 493 -7.45 -10.76 -1.38
N PRO A 494 -7.61 -11.87 -0.62
CA PRO A 494 -6.52 -12.51 0.13
C PRO A 494 -5.41 -13.06 -0.76
N THR A 495 -5.67 -13.20 -2.07
CA THR A 495 -4.73 -13.63 -3.10
C THR A 495 -4.39 -12.50 -4.08
N TYR A 496 -4.64 -11.24 -3.72
CA TYR A 496 -4.20 -10.10 -4.56
C TYR A 496 -2.70 -10.18 -4.83
N PHE A 497 -2.31 -10.05 -6.10
CA PHE A 497 -0.92 -9.97 -6.49
C PHE A 497 -0.70 -8.95 -7.61
N SER A 498 0.38 -8.17 -7.47
CA SER A 498 0.78 -7.08 -8.36
C SER A 498 2.16 -7.38 -8.93
N PRO A 499 2.25 -8.06 -10.10
CA PRO A 499 3.53 -8.34 -10.76
C PRO A 499 4.13 -7.08 -11.38
N ALA A 500 5.42 -7.13 -11.74
CA ALA A 500 6.13 -5.99 -12.32
C ALA A 500 5.46 -5.46 -13.59
N PHE A 501 5.06 -6.35 -14.51
CA PHE A 501 4.42 -5.95 -15.76
C PHE A 501 2.93 -5.64 -15.58
N ALA A 502 2.06 -6.63 -15.33
CA ALA A 502 0.61 -6.40 -15.28
C ALA A 502 0.15 -5.48 -14.12
N GLY A 503 0.80 -5.57 -12.95
CA GLY A 503 0.40 -4.85 -11.73
C GLY A 503 1.06 -3.48 -11.54
N VAL A 504 2.35 -3.36 -11.81
CA VAL A 504 3.10 -2.10 -11.58
C VAL A 504 3.16 -1.22 -12.82
N ALA A 505 3.23 -1.78 -14.02
CA ALA A 505 3.27 -0.99 -15.25
C ALA A 505 1.89 -0.88 -15.93
N PHE A 506 1.27 -2.02 -16.24
CA PHE A 506 0.12 -2.07 -17.14
C PHE A 506 -1.15 -1.51 -16.51
N THR A 507 -1.48 -1.87 -15.28
CA THR A 507 -2.71 -1.39 -14.60
C THR A 507 -2.68 0.12 -14.34
N PRO A 508 -1.57 0.75 -13.92
CA PRO A 508 -1.41 2.21 -13.97
C PRO A 508 -1.52 2.81 -15.37
N ALA A 509 -0.80 2.25 -16.35
CA ALA A 509 -0.85 2.73 -17.72
C ALA A 509 -2.27 2.68 -18.31
N ALA A 510 -3.04 1.63 -18.00
CA ALA A 510 -4.43 1.47 -18.42
C ALA A 510 -5.34 2.56 -17.84
N HIS A 511 -5.11 2.98 -16.59
CA HIS A 511 -5.81 4.14 -16.02
C HIS A 511 -5.45 5.42 -16.78
N HIS A 512 -4.18 5.62 -17.16
CA HIS A 512 -3.77 6.81 -17.91
C HIS A 512 -4.30 6.80 -19.35
N PHE A 513 -4.42 5.62 -19.98
CA PHE A 513 -5.01 5.46 -21.31
C PHE A 513 -6.43 6.00 -21.41
N VAL A 514 -7.22 5.92 -20.34
CA VAL A 514 -8.60 6.43 -20.34
C VAL A 514 -8.61 7.91 -20.74
N TYR A 515 -7.84 8.76 -20.07
CA TYR A 515 -7.78 10.16 -20.49
C TYR A 515 -6.99 10.33 -21.79
N ALA A 516 -5.83 9.67 -21.90
CA ALA A 516 -4.92 9.87 -23.04
C ALA A 516 -5.57 9.54 -24.39
N LEU A 517 -6.48 8.57 -24.43
CA LEU A 517 -7.03 7.98 -25.65
C LEU A 517 -8.55 8.12 -25.78
N MET A 518 -9.28 8.49 -24.72
CA MET A 518 -10.75 8.61 -24.75
C MET A 518 -11.26 10.03 -24.50
N ALA A 519 -10.41 10.97 -24.07
CA ALA A 519 -10.78 12.38 -23.99
C ALA A 519 -11.08 12.93 -25.39
N ASN A 520 -12.13 13.75 -25.53
CA ASN A 520 -12.49 14.38 -26.79
C ASN A 520 -11.66 15.66 -27.00
N HIS A 521 -10.95 15.76 -28.12
CA HIS A 521 -10.10 16.91 -28.44
C HIS A 521 -10.81 17.88 -29.39
N SER A 522 -10.93 19.15 -29.03
CA SER A 522 -11.61 20.14 -29.89
C SER A 522 -10.82 21.44 -29.99
N ALA A 523 -11.30 22.38 -30.81
CA ALA A 523 -10.73 23.72 -30.86
C ALA A 523 -10.78 24.43 -29.50
N GLU A 524 -11.81 24.17 -28.70
CA GLU A 524 -11.97 24.73 -27.34
C GLU A 524 -11.11 23.98 -26.32
N TYR A 525 -11.03 22.64 -26.44
CA TYR A 525 -10.26 21.77 -25.55
C TYR A 525 -9.21 20.96 -26.33
N PRO A 526 -8.12 21.58 -26.83
CA PRO A 526 -7.14 20.88 -27.65
C PRO A 526 -6.36 19.81 -26.88
N GLN A 527 -6.25 19.97 -25.56
CA GLN A 527 -5.65 18.99 -24.63
C GLN A 527 -6.62 17.87 -24.23
N GLY A 528 -7.85 17.89 -24.76
CA GLY A 528 -8.90 16.92 -24.45
C GLY A 528 -9.79 17.36 -23.29
N ILE A 529 -11.04 16.92 -23.33
CA ILE A 529 -11.97 16.92 -22.21
C ILE A 529 -12.64 15.54 -22.15
N LEU A 530 -12.67 14.94 -20.97
CA LEU A 530 -13.32 13.65 -20.75
C LEU A 530 -14.48 13.81 -19.77
N THR A 531 -15.69 13.81 -20.32
CA THR A 531 -16.93 13.91 -19.55
C THR A 531 -17.42 12.52 -19.13
N PRO A 532 -18.29 12.42 -18.10
CA PRO A 532 -18.94 11.16 -17.74
C PRO A 532 -19.63 10.48 -18.92
N GLU A 533 -20.31 11.23 -19.79
CA GLU A 533 -21.04 10.69 -20.95
C GLU A 533 -20.09 10.05 -21.96
N THR A 534 -18.96 10.73 -22.25
CA THR A 534 -17.91 10.20 -23.13
C THR A 534 -17.34 8.91 -22.54
N LEU A 535 -17.01 8.92 -21.24
CA LEU A 535 -16.49 7.75 -20.55
C LEU A 535 -17.50 6.58 -20.53
N MET A 536 -18.77 6.86 -20.28
CA MET A 536 -19.85 5.88 -20.28
C MET A 536 -20.03 5.22 -21.65
N SER A 537 -19.92 5.98 -22.74
CA SER A 537 -19.92 5.43 -24.11
C SER A 537 -18.78 4.43 -24.32
N PHE A 538 -17.56 4.81 -23.93
CA PHE A 538 -16.40 3.94 -24.06
C PHE A 538 -16.44 2.71 -23.16
N PHE A 539 -17.06 2.78 -21.98
CA PHE A 539 -17.15 1.67 -21.03
C PHE A 539 -18.48 0.89 -21.09
N SER A 540 -19.37 1.24 -22.03
CA SER A 540 -20.68 0.61 -22.22
C SER A 540 -21.61 0.71 -21.00
N TYR A 541 -21.68 1.92 -20.43
CA TYR A 541 -22.60 2.25 -19.36
C TYR A 541 -23.76 3.12 -19.83
N THR A 542 -24.93 2.88 -19.26
CA THR A 542 -26.11 3.75 -19.37
C THR A 542 -26.73 3.96 -18.00
N TYR A 543 -27.46 5.05 -17.82
CA TYR A 543 -28.37 5.15 -16.67
C TYR A 543 -29.66 4.38 -16.95
N GLU A 544 -30.16 3.71 -15.93
CA GLU A 544 -31.50 3.14 -15.91
C GLU A 544 -32.57 4.24 -15.94
N SER A 545 -33.85 3.85 -16.03
CA SER A 545 -34.98 4.79 -16.08
C SER A 545 -35.07 5.79 -14.91
N ASP A 546 -34.39 5.52 -13.80
CA ASP A 546 -34.32 6.40 -12.63
C ASP A 546 -33.29 7.54 -12.77
N GLY A 547 -32.46 7.51 -13.83
CA GLY A 547 -31.40 8.48 -14.09
C GLY A 547 -30.24 8.45 -13.11
N LYS A 548 -30.12 7.39 -12.28
CA LYS A 548 -29.11 7.30 -11.21
C LYS A 548 -28.42 5.94 -11.15
N THR A 549 -29.15 4.87 -11.41
CA THR A 549 -28.60 3.52 -11.37
C THR A 549 -27.83 3.24 -12.66
N LEU A 550 -26.56 2.87 -12.54
CA LEU A 550 -25.72 2.50 -13.67
C LEU A 550 -25.98 1.07 -14.13
N SER A 551 -26.15 0.89 -15.43
CA SER A 551 -26.29 -0.38 -16.11
C SER A 551 -25.10 -0.60 -17.04
N TYR A 552 -24.48 -1.78 -16.98
CA TYR A 552 -23.38 -2.17 -17.86
C TYR A 552 -23.86 -3.20 -18.88
N THR A 553 -23.55 -2.97 -20.16
CA THR A 553 -23.81 -3.96 -21.21
C THR A 553 -22.49 -4.51 -21.76
N TYR A 554 -22.25 -5.80 -21.57
CA TYR A 554 -21.00 -6.44 -21.99
C TYR A 554 -20.74 -6.31 -23.50
N GLY A 555 -19.55 -5.84 -23.87
CA GLY A 555 -19.09 -5.81 -25.27
C GLY A 555 -19.71 -4.72 -26.15
N HIS A 556 -20.55 -3.84 -25.59
CA HIS A 556 -21.26 -2.80 -26.33
C HIS A 556 -20.54 -1.43 -26.34
N GLU A 557 -19.26 -1.39 -25.98
CA GLU A 557 -18.44 -0.18 -25.95
C GLU A 557 -18.44 0.56 -27.31
N ARG A 558 -18.49 1.90 -27.28
CA ARG A 558 -18.61 2.74 -28.49
C ARG A 558 -17.68 3.94 -28.47
N ILE A 559 -17.13 4.25 -29.64
CA ILE A 559 -16.53 5.56 -29.90
C ILE A 559 -17.72 6.54 -30.08
N PRO A 560 -17.80 7.65 -29.33
CA PRO A 560 -18.91 8.58 -29.43
C PRO A 560 -19.01 9.25 -30.80
N ASP A 561 -20.22 9.70 -31.16
CA ASP A 561 -20.42 10.56 -32.32
C ASP A 561 -19.71 11.91 -32.13
N ASN A 562 -19.20 12.49 -33.23
CA ASN A 562 -18.49 13.78 -33.22
C ASN A 562 -17.33 13.82 -32.19
N TRP A 563 -16.59 12.71 -32.09
CA TRP A 563 -15.44 12.55 -31.23
C TRP A 563 -14.14 12.67 -32.03
N TYR A 564 -13.16 13.35 -31.44
CA TYR A 564 -11.89 13.67 -32.07
C TYR A 564 -10.75 13.14 -31.21
N LYS A 565 -9.88 12.33 -31.81
CA LYS A 565 -8.68 11.79 -31.16
C LYS A 565 -7.64 12.88 -30.92
N ARG A 566 -6.60 12.57 -30.15
CA ARG A 566 -5.42 13.42 -29.95
C ARG A 566 -4.77 13.87 -31.26
N ALA A 567 -4.11 15.03 -31.22
CA ALA A 567 -3.41 15.58 -32.38
C ALA A 567 -2.30 14.63 -32.86
N LEU A 568 -2.08 14.56 -34.18
CA LEU A 568 -1.05 13.70 -34.77
C LEU A 568 0.37 14.07 -34.31
N THR A 569 0.59 15.34 -33.98
CA THR A 569 1.87 15.84 -33.44
C THR A 569 2.07 15.52 -31.96
N ASP A 570 1.04 15.00 -31.31
CA ASP A 570 1.02 14.61 -29.89
C ASP A 570 0.43 13.20 -29.75
N SER A 571 0.87 12.25 -30.58
CA SER A 571 0.52 10.84 -30.44
C SER A 571 1.00 10.28 -29.10
N TRP A 572 0.23 9.37 -28.49
CA TRP A 572 0.60 8.77 -27.20
C TRP A 572 1.64 7.68 -27.40
N THR A 573 2.87 7.89 -26.94
CA THR A 573 3.98 6.96 -27.20
C THR A 573 4.31 6.07 -26.01
N LEU A 574 5.15 5.07 -26.25
CA LEU A 574 5.71 4.25 -25.17
C LEU A 574 6.46 5.08 -24.13
N ALA A 575 7.14 6.14 -24.57
CA ALA A 575 7.88 7.02 -23.67
C ALA A 575 6.93 7.83 -22.77
N ASP A 576 5.75 8.23 -23.28
CA ASP A 576 4.71 8.86 -22.45
C ASP A 576 4.13 7.88 -21.44
N ILE A 577 3.88 6.63 -21.86
CA ILE A 577 3.40 5.57 -20.96
C ILE A 577 4.35 5.40 -19.78
N LEU A 578 5.65 5.21 -20.06
CA LEU A 578 6.66 5.03 -19.02
C LEU A 578 6.80 6.25 -18.10
N ALA A 579 6.75 7.45 -18.68
CA ALA A 579 6.79 8.69 -17.91
C ALA A 579 5.56 8.84 -17.01
N ALA A 580 4.36 8.54 -17.51
CA ALA A 580 3.12 8.58 -16.73
C ALA A 580 3.11 7.55 -15.60
N VAL A 581 3.61 6.33 -15.84
CA VAL A 581 3.77 5.31 -14.80
C VAL A 581 4.79 5.77 -13.74
N ALA A 582 5.94 6.34 -14.14
CA ALA A 582 6.89 6.88 -13.17
C ALA A 582 6.29 8.04 -12.34
N GLN A 583 5.50 8.92 -12.97
CA GLN A 583 4.75 9.98 -12.28
C GLN A 583 3.71 9.40 -11.30
N GLN A 584 3.05 8.29 -11.66
CA GLN A 584 2.17 7.55 -10.76
C GLN A 584 2.95 7.04 -9.54
N CYS A 585 4.12 6.43 -9.75
CA CYS A 585 4.95 5.93 -8.65
C CYS A 585 5.41 7.03 -7.71
N LEU A 586 5.71 8.22 -8.24
CA LEU A 586 6.08 9.38 -7.43
C LEU A 586 4.88 9.89 -6.62
N ALA A 587 3.70 10.00 -7.25
CA ALA A 587 2.48 10.47 -6.59
C ALA A 587 1.96 9.44 -5.56
N TYR A 588 2.03 8.15 -5.88
CA TYR A 588 1.50 7.03 -5.11
C TYR A 588 2.51 5.87 -5.08
N PRO A 589 3.53 5.89 -4.19
CA PRO A 589 4.56 4.85 -4.18
C PRO A 589 4.02 3.43 -3.96
N ASN A 590 2.91 3.29 -3.22
CA ASN A 590 2.24 2.00 -3.01
C ASN A 590 1.83 1.37 -4.35
N THR A 591 1.49 2.16 -5.37
CA THR A 591 1.16 1.65 -6.71
C THR A 591 2.30 0.80 -7.29
N CYS A 592 3.55 1.17 -7.02
CA CYS A 592 4.72 0.57 -7.66
C CYS A 592 5.45 -0.48 -6.81
N GLU A 593 4.82 -0.90 -5.72
CA GLU A 593 5.25 -2.09 -4.98
C GLU A 593 4.86 -3.35 -5.75
N VAL A 594 5.87 -4.11 -6.20
CA VAL A 594 5.70 -5.48 -6.69
C VAL A 594 5.47 -6.39 -5.49
N GLY A 595 4.49 -7.28 -5.55
CA GLY A 595 4.17 -8.20 -4.44
C GLY A 595 2.68 -8.42 -4.29
N GLY A 596 2.25 -8.97 -3.17
CA GLY A 596 0.84 -9.32 -2.97
C GLY A 596 0.51 -9.67 -1.53
N ASN A 597 -0.76 -10.01 -1.31
CA ASN A 597 -1.22 -10.59 -0.07
C ASN A 597 -0.68 -12.03 0.10
N THR A 598 -0.37 -12.40 1.33
CA THR A 598 0.22 -13.71 1.69
C THR A 598 -0.85 -14.71 2.15
N GLY A 599 -2.00 -14.75 1.46
CA GLY A 599 -3.11 -15.68 1.73
C GLY A 599 -4.20 -15.17 2.69
N THR A 600 -4.08 -13.93 3.15
CA THR A 600 -5.13 -13.25 3.93
C THR A 600 -5.27 -11.80 3.47
N VAL A 601 -6.43 -11.17 3.66
CA VAL A 601 -6.60 -9.75 3.33
C VAL A 601 -5.71 -8.86 4.22
N ASN A 602 -5.33 -7.68 3.71
CA ASN A 602 -4.46 -6.72 4.40
C ASN A 602 -3.09 -7.29 4.84
N SER A 603 -2.56 -8.28 4.10
CA SER A 603 -1.27 -8.91 4.36
C SER A 603 -0.23 -8.61 3.28
N PHE A 604 -0.41 -7.49 2.56
CA PHE A 604 0.43 -7.14 1.42
C PHE A 604 1.90 -7.06 1.85
N ALA A 605 2.75 -7.82 1.16
CA ALA A 605 4.18 -7.81 1.38
C ALA A 605 4.90 -7.56 0.06
N GLY A 606 5.66 -6.47 0.00
CA GLY A 606 6.50 -6.15 -1.15
C GLY A 606 7.59 -7.19 -1.40
N ILE A 607 7.92 -7.37 -2.67
CA ILE A 607 9.08 -8.10 -3.19
C ILE A 607 10.21 -7.09 -3.37
N ASP A 608 11.42 -7.45 -2.96
CA ASP A 608 12.60 -6.63 -3.19
C ASP A 608 12.94 -6.63 -4.69
N VAL A 609 13.01 -5.43 -5.28
CA VAL A 609 13.32 -5.25 -6.70
C VAL A 609 14.72 -5.78 -7.05
N GLY A 610 15.66 -5.72 -6.10
CA GLY A 610 16.99 -6.30 -6.24
C GLY A 610 16.92 -7.82 -6.35
N ASP A 611 16.16 -8.48 -5.47
CA ASP A 611 15.93 -9.93 -5.55
C ASP A 611 15.27 -10.33 -6.88
N LEU A 612 14.25 -9.58 -7.32
CA LEU A 612 13.54 -9.87 -8.57
C LEU A 612 14.43 -9.72 -9.81
N SER A 613 15.30 -8.69 -9.82
CA SER A 613 16.18 -8.37 -10.94
C SER A 613 17.54 -9.05 -10.92
N GLY A 614 17.82 -9.91 -9.94
CA GLY A 614 19.14 -10.52 -9.76
C GLY A 614 20.22 -9.52 -9.30
N GLY A 615 19.82 -8.43 -8.65
CA GLY A 615 20.68 -7.38 -8.10
C GLY A 615 20.95 -6.23 -9.07
N VAL A 616 20.34 -6.22 -10.25
CA VAL A 616 20.55 -5.19 -11.29
C VAL A 616 19.87 -3.88 -10.95
N PHE A 617 18.64 -3.95 -10.43
CA PHE A 617 17.81 -2.79 -10.12
C PHE A 617 17.49 -2.70 -8.62
N ASN A 618 17.04 -1.53 -8.20
CA ASN A 618 16.47 -1.31 -6.88
C ASN A 618 15.19 -0.44 -7.01
N ALA A 619 14.53 -0.11 -5.90
CA ALA A 619 13.28 0.65 -5.93
C ALA A 619 13.34 2.01 -6.67
N SER A 620 14.52 2.62 -6.86
CA SER A 620 14.68 3.83 -7.66
C SER A 620 14.30 3.66 -9.14
N VAL A 621 14.26 2.42 -9.63
CA VAL A 621 13.89 2.08 -11.01
C VAL A 621 12.53 2.66 -11.41
N PHE A 622 11.60 2.78 -10.45
CA PHE A 622 10.25 3.29 -10.67
C PHE A 622 10.17 4.81 -10.80
N THR A 623 11.27 5.53 -10.60
CA THR A 623 11.33 6.99 -10.68
C THR A 623 12.00 7.53 -11.94
N ASP A 624 12.63 6.64 -12.71
CA ASP A 624 13.33 6.95 -13.95
C ASP A 624 12.70 6.13 -15.09
N PRO A 625 12.01 6.77 -16.06
CA PRO A 625 11.34 6.07 -17.15
C PRO A 625 12.24 5.14 -17.97
N ALA A 626 13.52 5.47 -18.13
CA ALA A 626 14.47 4.64 -18.87
C ALA A 626 14.85 3.39 -18.07
N GLN A 627 15.13 3.53 -16.77
CA GLN A 627 15.40 2.39 -15.90
C GLN A 627 14.17 1.50 -15.74
N LEU A 628 12.98 2.10 -15.61
CA LEU A 628 11.69 1.39 -15.59
C LEU A 628 11.51 0.55 -16.84
N GLY A 629 11.73 1.14 -18.03
CA GLY A 629 11.65 0.41 -19.29
C GLY A 629 12.57 -0.80 -19.33
N CYS A 630 13.83 -0.65 -18.89
CA CYS A 630 14.79 -1.75 -18.85
C CYS A 630 14.42 -2.86 -17.86
N PHE A 631 13.91 -2.50 -16.68
CA PHE A 631 13.42 -3.46 -15.72
C PHE A 631 12.19 -4.22 -16.24
N LEU A 632 11.26 -3.54 -16.89
CA LEU A 632 10.11 -4.19 -17.52
C LEU A 632 10.53 -5.11 -18.65
N ALA A 633 11.47 -4.70 -19.51
CA ALA A 633 12.03 -5.55 -20.56
C ALA A 633 12.66 -6.83 -19.99
N GLN A 634 13.43 -6.72 -18.90
CA GLN A 634 14.03 -7.87 -18.21
C GLN A 634 12.95 -8.82 -17.67
N ASN A 635 11.92 -8.28 -17.00
CA ASN A 635 10.83 -9.10 -16.44
C ASN A 635 10.01 -9.77 -17.56
N ILE A 636 9.63 -9.04 -18.61
CA ILE A 636 8.87 -9.60 -19.74
C ILE A 636 9.65 -10.75 -20.40
N GLN A 637 10.96 -10.56 -20.61
CA GLN A 637 11.82 -11.59 -21.17
C GLN A 637 11.94 -12.84 -20.28
N ALA A 638 11.98 -12.66 -18.95
CA ALA A 638 12.06 -13.77 -18.00
C ALA A 638 10.74 -14.56 -17.90
N GLU A 639 9.60 -13.87 -18.00
CA GLU A 639 8.28 -14.48 -17.88
C GLU A 639 7.79 -15.16 -19.17
N ALA A 640 8.18 -14.66 -20.35
CA ALA A 640 7.67 -15.21 -21.62
C ALA A 640 7.88 -16.74 -21.75
N PRO A 641 9.06 -17.31 -21.43
CA PRO A 641 9.24 -18.77 -21.47
C PRO A 641 8.34 -19.52 -20.49
N SER A 642 8.12 -19.00 -19.28
CA SER A 642 7.31 -19.66 -18.26
C SER A 642 5.85 -19.75 -18.74
N PHE A 643 5.29 -18.65 -19.25
CA PHE A 643 3.95 -18.63 -19.83
C PHE A 643 3.82 -19.55 -21.04
N LEU A 644 4.76 -19.50 -21.98
CA LEU A 644 4.74 -20.36 -23.16
C LEU A 644 4.84 -21.84 -22.81
N SER A 645 5.62 -22.21 -21.80
CA SER A 645 5.80 -23.62 -21.39
C SER A 645 4.59 -24.21 -20.65
N ASN A 646 3.76 -23.36 -20.03
CA ASN A 646 2.51 -23.79 -19.38
C ASN A 646 1.35 -23.90 -20.36
N VAL A 647 1.47 -23.23 -21.51
CA VAL A 647 0.46 -23.25 -22.58
C VAL A 647 0.82 -24.30 -23.63
N LEU A 648 2.03 -24.27 -24.18
CA LEU A 648 2.47 -25.10 -25.30
C LEU A 648 3.24 -26.35 -24.87
N GLN A 649 3.00 -27.46 -25.57
CA GLN A 649 3.61 -28.77 -25.33
C GLN A 649 4.24 -29.36 -26.60
N GLY A 650 5.14 -30.32 -26.41
CA GLY A 650 5.71 -31.10 -27.50
C GLY A 650 6.67 -30.32 -28.42
N PRO A 651 6.79 -30.71 -29.71
CA PRO A 651 7.84 -30.23 -30.60
C PRO A 651 7.70 -28.75 -31.03
N LEU A 652 6.55 -28.12 -30.78
CA LEU A 652 6.34 -26.69 -31.07
C LEU A 652 6.96 -25.78 -30.00
N LEU A 653 7.04 -26.23 -28.74
CA LEU A 653 7.56 -25.42 -27.64
C LEU A 653 9.00 -24.91 -27.91
N PRO A 654 9.98 -25.73 -28.32
CA PRO A 654 11.32 -25.23 -28.64
C PRO A 654 11.35 -24.22 -29.80
N GLN A 655 10.45 -24.37 -30.78
CA GLN A 655 10.38 -23.47 -31.93
C GLN A 655 9.85 -22.09 -31.50
N VAL A 656 8.78 -22.07 -30.71
CA VAL A 656 8.16 -20.84 -30.19
C VAL A 656 9.06 -20.15 -29.16
N LEU A 657 9.77 -20.90 -28.32
CA LEU A 657 10.80 -20.32 -27.43
C LEU A 657 11.92 -19.62 -28.21
N GLY A 658 12.25 -20.09 -29.42
CA GLY A 658 13.16 -19.39 -30.33
C GLY A 658 12.65 -18.01 -30.80
N LEU A 659 11.33 -17.80 -30.84
CA LEU A 659 10.73 -16.51 -31.18
C LEU A 659 10.91 -15.47 -30.08
N VAL A 660 11.13 -15.89 -28.82
CA VAL A 660 11.44 -14.97 -27.71
C VAL A 660 12.72 -14.18 -28.03
N THR A 661 13.78 -14.87 -28.44
CA THR A 661 15.08 -14.25 -28.70
C THR A 661 15.13 -13.55 -30.06
N SER A 662 14.41 -14.06 -31.06
CA SER A 662 14.44 -13.53 -32.43
C SER A 662 13.41 -12.43 -32.72
N SER A 663 12.36 -12.29 -31.90
CA SER A 663 11.27 -11.33 -32.13
C SER A 663 10.92 -10.48 -30.91
N LEU A 664 10.63 -11.10 -29.75
CA LEU A 664 10.25 -10.36 -28.54
C LEU A 664 11.40 -9.48 -28.02
N VAL A 665 12.58 -10.06 -27.78
CA VAL A 665 13.74 -9.33 -27.23
C VAL A 665 14.18 -8.14 -28.09
N PRO A 666 14.30 -8.26 -29.43
CA PRO A 666 14.57 -7.10 -30.28
C PRO A 666 13.52 -5.99 -30.18
N THR A 667 12.23 -6.36 -30.09
CA THR A 667 11.14 -5.38 -29.94
C THR A 667 11.22 -4.64 -28.61
N LEU A 668 11.50 -5.37 -27.52
CA LEU A 668 11.71 -4.77 -26.20
C LEU A 668 12.93 -3.84 -26.19
N ALA A 669 14.03 -4.23 -26.82
CA ALA A 669 15.23 -3.38 -26.93
C ALA A 669 14.98 -2.12 -27.76
N LYS A 670 14.17 -2.22 -28.83
CA LYS A 670 13.77 -1.05 -29.64
C LYS A 670 12.86 -0.11 -28.86
N GLY A 671 11.86 -0.65 -28.14
CA GLY A 671 10.85 0.14 -27.43
C GLY A 671 11.37 0.76 -26.14
N PHE A 672 11.99 -0.04 -25.27
CA PHE A 672 12.48 0.40 -23.96
C PHE A 672 13.91 0.96 -23.98
N GLY A 673 14.58 0.90 -25.13
CA GLY A 673 15.95 1.36 -25.35
C GLY A 673 17.00 0.26 -25.23
N GLU A 674 18.16 0.48 -25.84
CA GLU A 674 19.35 -0.31 -25.52
C GLU A 674 19.77 0.07 -24.11
N CYS A 675 19.61 -0.83 -23.14
CA CYS A 675 19.87 -0.57 -21.73
C CYS A 675 21.38 -0.36 -21.40
N ASN A 676 22.14 0.34 -22.25
CA ASN A 676 23.49 0.92 -22.11
C ASN A 676 24.34 0.36 -20.96
N GLY A 677 24.75 -0.91 -21.09
CA GLY A 677 25.57 -1.66 -20.13
C GLY A 677 24.86 -2.86 -19.48
N ILE A 678 23.53 -2.86 -19.49
CA ILE A 678 22.63 -3.96 -19.16
C ILE A 678 22.35 -4.70 -20.47
N ASN A 679 23.14 -5.74 -20.72
CA ASN A 679 23.05 -6.47 -21.96
C ASN A 679 21.78 -7.35 -21.96
N VAL A 680 20.68 -6.85 -22.54
CA VAL A 680 19.43 -7.59 -22.81
C VAL A 680 19.70 -8.76 -23.78
N LYS A 681 20.80 -8.69 -24.54
CA LYS A 681 21.40 -9.79 -25.31
C LYS A 681 22.54 -10.47 -24.52
N GLY A 682 22.21 -11.07 -23.38
CA GLY A 682 23.03 -12.16 -22.80
C GLY A 682 24.54 -11.88 -22.61
N GLY A 683 24.93 -10.72 -22.07
CA GLY A 683 26.36 -10.45 -21.85
C GLY A 683 26.71 -9.48 -20.72
N ASN A 684 25.81 -9.33 -19.74
CA ASN A 684 26.13 -8.75 -18.41
C ASN A 684 25.04 -9.06 -17.36
N MET A 685 23.90 -9.63 -17.76
CA MET A 685 23.21 -10.60 -16.91
C MET A 685 23.93 -11.94 -17.06
N GLY A 686 24.94 -12.16 -16.23
CA GLY A 686 25.41 -13.51 -15.98
C GLY A 686 24.22 -14.31 -15.47
N ASN A 687 23.69 -15.19 -16.32
CA ASN A 687 22.62 -16.13 -16.03
C ASN A 687 21.22 -15.49 -15.86
N THR A 688 20.35 -15.61 -16.87
CA THR A 688 18.91 -15.33 -16.73
C THR A 688 18.26 -16.18 -15.63
N SER A 689 18.90 -17.26 -15.16
CA SER A 689 18.45 -18.02 -14.00
C SER A 689 18.62 -17.29 -12.66
N ALA A 690 19.16 -16.06 -12.63
CA ALA A 690 19.20 -15.20 -11.45
C ALA A 690 18.03 -14.21 -11.39
N VAL A 691 17.27 -14.01 -12.49
CA VAL A 691 16.03 -13.22 -12.52
C VAL A 691 14.88 -14.15 -12.14
N LYS A 692 14.07 -13.74 -11.18
CA LYS A 692 12.93 -14.54 -10.70
C LYS A 692 11.68 -14.22 -11.50
N THR A 693 10.86 -15.23 -11.68
CA THR A 693 9.53 -15.17 -12.30
C THR A 693 8.44 -15.15 -11.24
N LEU A 694 7.22 -14.83 -11.65
CA LEU A 694 6.02 -14.87 -10.84
C LEU A 694 5.88 -16.20 -10.08
N GLY A 695 6.13 -17.31 -10.79
CA GLY A 695 6.05 -18.66 -10.24
C GLY A 695 6.99 -18.90 -9.05
N ASP A 696 8.16 -18.25 -9.01
CA ASP A 696 9.14 -18.39 -7.93
C ASP A 696 8.63 -17.83 -6.59
N TYR A 697 7.60 -16.99 -6.64
CA TYR A 697 6.99 -16.34 -5.48
C TYR A 697 5.69 -17.02 -5.00
N SER A 698 5.17 -18.00 -5.75
CA SER A 698 3.90 -18.69 -5.49
C SER A 698 3.80 -19.31 -4.09
N ALA A 699 4.91 -19.78 -3.51
CA ALA A 699 4.93 -20.36 -2.17
C ALA A 699 4.64 -19.34 -1.06
N LYS A 700 5.04 -18.07 -1.25
CA LYS A 700 4.81 -16.98 -0.29
C LYS A 700 3.53 -16.20 -0.60
N TYR A 701 3.22 -16.08 -1.89
CA TYR A 701 2.11 -15.29 -2.40
C TYR A 701 1.18 -16.20 -3.19
N PRO A 702 0.07 -16.66 -2.61
CA PRO A 702 -0.85 -17.56 -3.29
C PRO A 702 -1.37 -17.00 -4.62
N GLY A 703 -1.52 -15.67 -4.72
CA GLY A 703 -1.90 -14.98 -5.96
C GLY A 703 -0.87 -15.00 -7.08
N ALA A 704 0.40 -15.30 -6.77
CA ALA A 704 1.44 -15.49 -7.78
C ALA A 704 1.40 -16.89 -8.42
N ALA A 705 0.59 -17.81 -7.88
CA ALA A 705 0.33 -19.07 -8.56
C ALA A 705 -0.63 -18.80 -9.72
N VAL A 706 -0.16 -19.02 -10.95
CA VAL A 706 -1.02 -18.88 -12.13
C VAL A 706 -2.06 -20.02 -12.12
N VAL A 707 -3.33 -19.65 -12.22
CA VAL A 707 -4.47 -20.58 -12.21
C VAL A 707 -4.82 -20.91 -13.65
N TYR A 708 -4.45 -22.12 -14.09
CA TYR A 708 -4.69 -22.61 -15.46
C TYR A 708 -5.91 -23.53 -15.58
N ASP A 709 -6.55 -23.88 -14.45
CA ASP A 709 -7.64 -24.86 -14.41
C ASP A 709 -8.98 -24.26 -13.95
N GLY A 710 -10.07 -24.92 -14.37
CA GLY A 710 -11.44 -24.60 -13.94
C GLY A 710 -12.33 -23.98 -15.03
N ALA A 711 -13.64 -24.11 -14.85
CA ALA A 711 -14.65 -23.67 -15.83
C ALA A 711 -14.62 -22.16 -16.12
N ARG A 712 -14.07 -21.36 -15.21
CA ARG A 712 -13.86 -19.92 -15.40
C ARG A 712 -12.59 -19.60 -16.19
N ALA A 713 -11.56 -20.43 -16.15
CA ALA A 713 -10.31 -20.15 -16.85
C ALA A 713 -10.57 -20.03 -18.36
N THR A 714 -11.23 -21.01 -18.97
CA THR A 714 -11.46 -21.08 -20.43
C THR A 714 -12.79 -20.51 -20.88
N SER A 715 -13.55 -19.85 -20.00
CA SER A 715 -14.83 -19.25 -20.38
C SER A 715 -14.60 -18.03 -21.30
N PRO A 716 -15.35 -17.89 -22.41
CA PRO A 716 -15.37 -16.65 -23.20
C PRO A 716 -15.88 -15.44 -22.41
N ASN A 717 -16.57 -15.68 -21.29
CA ASN A 717 -17.05 -14.67 -20.34
C ASN A 717 -16.91 -15.21 -18.89
N PRO A 718 -15.72 -15.10 -18.27
CA PRO A 718 -15.31 -15.79 -17.04
C PRO A 718 -15.61 -15.07 -15.73
#